data_AF-A0A1G0Z1G0-F1
#
_entry.id   AF-A0A1G0Z1G0-F1
#
_cell.length_a   1.000
_cell.length_b   1.000
_cell.length_c   1.000
_cell.angle_alpha   90.00
_cell.angle_beta   90.00
_cell.angle_gamma   90.00
#
_symmetry.space_group_name_H-M   'P 1'
#
loop_
_entity.id
_entity.type
_entity.pdbx_description
1 polymer ?
#
loop_
_entity_poly.entity_id
_entity_poly.type
_entity_poly.pdbx_seq_one_letter_code
_entity_poly.pdbx_strand_id
1 'polypeptide(L)'
;MAEKKEKNISIMSYIGLAILLVCYLGAIWNVLKVKNEEIDKTTIRLCHWQLEAGYRDAMDEMIKLYEKTHPKVKIIQIPITERAYGQWVTTQLLGRTAPDLIEIGGFDTKLYLGRYFVPLTDELRKPNPYNKDNPLLRNVPWMDTFVDSLQGSYMPDLLDYYMVGMNQGSVRIFYNKDIFRRILKTDKEPKTLSEFLNYCKKIQNYVAQKNAEAEKYNQKVMRNLKWWQKLPFAPLKLKEKAPLVPIASNRYNINTYKGRYLAMFTADKYLELDVNFDGSLKDGRELLLAFLNGDLTFDDPKMEAGIETVRDMAKYFAPGFMSIERMDSGFAFVQGRAAFITSGSWDAKSFIGQASSQPFGDIILAVNGKKVSSSDEIMKTMNEAVAAKKDISLLLNREGSKIKVNIKPLEGKKHFRETFGFELADIKDTKLGKVPVITELESVSPAEDAGLMPRKRFEVGIFDFPVPGPNDKYAKYIAGPVAEVSRTGCAYGITKFSKHKETAIDFLQFCTTPENNQKFNEIVEWIPAVKYAKTIEMLKPFEPNFKGYFGSLNFSFGGKTRSAMIESQVYWPYISGEIDYKEYLKKLKSSLPQDMAYDFDAILVSASDALPDKQLQRSIYLAKYIFSKDNAGLEESRRKLKASWDVIIDYSFVQPATKAMFAPFFANPDKTEFSKSFFENFKRIKTRRD
;
A
#
# COMPACT_ATOMS: atom_id res chain seq x y z
N MET A 1 -33.77 -18.49 66.59
CA MET A 1 -33.55 -19.17 65.30
C MET A 1 -32.94 -18.18 64.32
N ALA A 2 -31.64 -18.30 64.05
CA ALA A 2 -30.98 -17.67 62.92
C ALA A 2 -29.82 -18.61 62.52
N GLU A 3 -30.12 -19.62 61.72
CA GLU A 3 -29.11 -20.56 61.21
C GLU A 3 -28.34 -19.92 60.05
N LYS A 4 -27.02 -19.77 60.25
CA LYS A 4 -26.04 -19.49 59.20
C LYS A 4 -26.09 -20.62 58.17
N LYS A 5 -26.65 -20.37 56.98
CA LYS A 5 -26.42 -21.22 55.80
C LYS A 5 -25.03 -20.94 55.25
N GLU A 6 -24.07 -21.81 55.56
CA GLU A 6 -22.82 -21.89 54.82
C GLU A 6 -23.11 -22.26 53.36
N LYS A 7 -22.76 -21.37 52.43
CA LYS A 7 -22.81 -21.65 50.99
C LYS A 7 -21.66 -22.61 50.66
N ASN A 8 -21.95 -23.91 50.64
CA ASN A 8 -21.02 -24.91 50.11
C ASN A 8 -20.73 -24.61 48.62
N ILE A 9 -19.49 -24.24 48.34
CA ILE A 9 -18.97 -24.01 47.00
C ILE A 9 -18.94 -25.37 46.26
N SER A 10 -19.45 -25.42 45.04
CA SER A 10 -19.55 -26.67 44.28
C SER A 10 -18.18 -27.24 43.93
N ILE A 11 -18.05 -28.57 43.84
CA ILE A 11 -16.81 -29.26 43.41
C ILE A 11 -16.29 -28.71 42.05
N MET A 12 -17.19 -28.34 41.14
CA MET A 12 -16.83 -27.70 39.87
C MET A 12 -16.14 -26.34 40.05
N SER A 13 -16.52 -25.58 41.06
CA SER A 13 -15.87 -24.31 41.40
C SER A 13 -14.46 -24.53 41.96
N TYR A 14 -14.23 -25.61 42.72
CA TYR A 14 -12.88 -25.98 43.18
C TYR A 14 -11.98 -26.45 42.03
N ILE A 15 -12.52 -27.22 41.07
CA ILE A 15 -11.79 -27.60 39.86
C ILE A 15 -11.45 -26.36 39.03
N GLY A 16 -12.40 -25.44 38.83
CA GLY A 16 -12.16 -24.17 38.14
C GLY A 16 -11.09 -23.32 38.82
N LEU A 17 -11.13 -23.21 40.15
CA LEU A 17 -10.11 -22.51 40.94
C LEU A 17 -8.74 -23.20 40.85
N ALA A 18 -8.68 -24.54 40.84
CA ALA A 18 -7.44 -25.27 40.69
C ALA A 18 -6.80 -25.06 39.31
N ILE A 19 -7.59 -25.10 38.23
CA ILE A 19 -7.11 -24.79 36.88
C ILE A 19 -6.61 -23.34 36.82
N LEU A 20 -7.37 -22.40 37.39
CA LEU A 20 -6.97 -20.99 37.41
C LEU A 20 -5.67 -20.78 38.19
N LEU A 21 -5.51 -21.48 39.33
CA LEU A 21 -4.28 -21.47 40.12
C LEU A 21 -3.10 -22.04 39.33
N VAL A 22 -3.28 -23.16 38.64
CA VAL A 22 -2.23 -23.76 37.80
C VAL A 22 -1.84 -22.83 36.65
N CYS A 23 -2.80 -22.22 35.96
CA CYS A 23 -2.53 -21.21 34.94
C CYS A 23 -1.80 -20.00 35.51
N TYR A 24 -2.20 -19.53 36.70
CA TYR A 24 -1.58 -18.39 37.37
C TYR A 24 -0.15 -18.69 37.83
N LEU A 25 0.08 -19.86 38.43
CA LEU A 25 1.42 -20.33 38.81
C LEU A 25 2.31 -20.57 37.59
N GLY A 26 1.76 -21.12 36.51
CA GLY A 26 2.45 -21.27 35.22
C GLY A 26 2.85 -19.91 34.63
N ALA A 27 1.96 -18.91 34.70
CA ALA A 27 2.25 -17.55 34.28
C ALA A 27 3.34 -16.90 35.15
N ILE A 28 3.25 -17.02 36.49
CA ILE A 28 4.29 -16.51 37.41
C ILE A 28 5.63 -17.18 37.13
N TRP A 29 5.67 -18.51 36.98
CA TRP A 29 6.90 -19.23 36.69
C TRP A 29 7.51 -18.78 35.36
N ASN A 30 6.69 -18.59 34.33
CA ASN A 30 7.16 -18.05 33.04
C ASN A 30 7.71 -16.62 33.19
N VAL A 31 7.02 -15.74 33.93
CA VAL A 31 7.49 -14.37 34.20
C VAL A 31 8.80 -14.37 34.98
N LEU A 32 8.94 -15.20 36.00
CA LEU A 32 10.16 -15.33 36.80
C LEU A 32 11.32 -15.92 35.98
N LYS A 33 11.04 -16.91 35.13
CA LYS A 33 12.03 -17.50 34.22
C LYS A 33 12.54 -16.44 33.22
N VAL A 34 11.64 -15.73 32.54
CA VAL A 34 12.00 -14.65 31.62
C VAL A 34 12.78 -13.56 32.35
N LYS A 35 12.34 -13.15 33.54
CA LYS A 35 13.04 -12.15 34.34
C LYS A 35 14.44 -12.59 34.77
N ASN A 36 14.65 -13.87 35.11
CA ASN A 36 15.97 -14.41 35.43
C ASN A 36 16.88 -14.48 34.20
N GLU A 37 16.35 -14.89 33.04
CA GLU A 37 17.09 -14.85 31.77
C GLU A 37 17.50 -13.42 31.38
N GLU A 38 16.65 -12.42 31.66
CA GLU A 38 16.93 -11.00 31.44
C GLU A 38 17.97 -10.40 32.42
N ILE A 39 18.20 -11.03 33.59
CA ILE A 39 19.20 -10.59 34.56
C ILE A 39 20.60 -11.09 34.17
N ASP A 40 20.69 -12.31 33.61
CA ASP A 40 21.97 -12.95 33.27
C ASP A 40 22.50 -12.58 31.87
N LYS A 41 21.60 -12.12 30.97
CA LYS A 41 21.93 -11.75 29.59
C LYS A 41 21.62 -10.30 29.28
N THR A 42 22.46 -9.70 28.43
CA THR A 42 22.14 -8.41 27.81
C THR A 42 20.92 -8.59 26.91
N THR A 43 19.78 -8.02 27.31
CA THR A 43 18.52 -8.17 26.57
C THR A 43 18.24 -6.95 25.71
N ILE A 44 18.17 -7.15 24.39
CA ILE A 44 17.74 -6.14 23.40
C ILE A 44 16.28 -6.39 23.04
N ARG A 45 15.44 -5.36 23.11
CA ARG A 45 14.04 -5.42 22.65
C ARG A 45 13.88 -4.66 21.35
N LEU A 46 13.28 -5.31 20.37
CA LEU A 46 13.03 -4.76 19.04
C LEU A 46 11.54 -4.78 18.75
N CYS A 47 10.94 -3.63 18.43
CA CYS A 47 9.52 -3.55 18.04
C CYS A 47 9.32 -3.10 16.60
N HIS A 48 8.28 -3.63 15.97
CA HIS A 48 7.92 -3.39 14.57
C HIS A 48 6.43 -3.59 14.33
N TRP A 49 5.91 -3.07 13.22
CA TRP A 49 4.51 -3.29 12.83
C TRP A 49 4.32 -4.35 11.73
N GLN A 50 5.43 -4.89 11.21
CA GLN A 50 5.42 -5.85 10.11
C GLN A 50 4.75 -7.16 10.54
N LEU A 51 3.56 -7.43 10.00
CA LEU A 51 2.77 -8.65 10.23
C LEU A 51 2.61 -9.49 8.97
N GLU A 52 3.33 -9.12 7.91
CA GLU A 52 3.43 -9.82 6.64
C GLU A 52 3.97 -11.23 6.84
N ALA A 53 3.54 -12.14 5.95
CA ALA A 53 4.04 -13.51 5.97
C ALA A 53 5.56 -13.52 5.73
N GLY A 54 6.29 -14.24 6.60
CA GLY A 54 7.74 -14.41 6.49
C GLY A 54 8.57 -13.36 7.26
N TYR A 55 8.03 -12.18 7.60
CA TYR A 55 8.82 -11.15 8.30
C TYR A 55 9.34 -11.63 9.66
N ARG A 56 8.44 -12.11 10.50
CA ARG A 56 8.78 -12.58 11.85
C ARG A 56 9.74 -13.75 11.81
N ASP A 57 9.55 -14.66 10.86
CA ASP A 57 10.41 -15.82 10.64
C ASP A 57 11.83 -15.38 10.21
N ALA A 58 11.93 -14.37 9.36
CA ALA A 58 13.21 -13.81 8.92
C ALA A 58 13.95 -13.11 10.07
N MET A 59 13.23 -12.31 10.87
CA MET A 59 13.81 -11.66 12.04
C MET A 59 14.23 -12.67 13.10
N ASP A 60 13.42 -13.70 13.36
CA ASP A 60 13.77 -14.78 14.29
C ASP A 60 15.02 -15.56 13.82
N GLU A 61 15.17 -15.78 12.50
CA GLU A 61 16.38 -16.39 11.95
C GLU A 61 17.61 -15.48 12.13
N MET A 62 17.48 -14.17 11.91
CA MET A 62 18.59 -13.21 12.18
C MET A 62 18.97 -13.21 13.67
N ILE A 63 17.98 -13.16 14.56
CA ILE A 63 18.17 -13.22 16.02
C ILE A 63 18.89 -14.51 16.39
N LYS A 64 18.44 -15.66 15.89
CA LYS A 64 19.04 -16.97 16.17
C LYS A 64 20.49 -17.06 15.69
N LEU A 65 20.80 -16.56 14.50
CA LEU A 65 22.17 -16.54 13.98
C LEU A 65 23.08 -15.62 14.81
N TYR A 66 22.57 -14.47 15.23
CA TYR A 66 23.31 -13.52 16.05
C TYR A 66 23.56 -14.06 17.47
N GLU A 67 22.54 -14.61 18.15
CA GLU A 67 22.67 -15.18 19.49
C GLU A 67 23.63 -16.38 19.52
N LYS A 68 23.79 -17.09 18.40
CA LYS A 68 24.76 -18.19 18.28
C LYS A 68 26.21 -17.71 18.40
N THR A 69 26.53 -16.53 17.86
CA THR A 69 27.86 -15.92 17.97
C THR A 69 28.00 -15.00 19.19
N HIS A 70 26.87 -14.59 19.79
CA HIS A 70 26.80 -13.71 20.96
C HIS A 70 25.99 -14.36 22.09
N PRO A 71 26.50 -15.43 22.76
CA PRO A 71 25.72 -16.22 23.72
C PRO A 71 25.25 -15.46 24.96
N LYS A 72 25.86 -14.30 25.26
CA LYS A 72 25.49 -13.38 26.35
C LYS A 72 24.39 -12.38 25.98
N VAL A 73 23.98 -12.35 24.71
CA VAL A 73 22.92 -11.46 24.23
C VAL A 73 21.64 -12.26 24.04
N LYS A 74 20.51 -11.65 24.38
CA LYS A 74 19.16 -12.12 24.07
C LYS A 74 18.43 -11.03 23.30
N ILE A 75 17.81 -11.34 22.17
CA ILE A 75 16.99 -10.38 21.43
C ILE A 75 15.53 -10.83 21.47
N ILE A 76 14.63 -9.90 21.79
CA ILE A 76 13.19 -10.13 21.88
C ILE A 76 12.47 -9.27 20.85
N GLN A 77 11.78 -9.94 19.92
CA GLN A 77 10.92 -9.34 18.92
C GLN A 77 9.53 -9.01 19.54
N ILE A 78 9.05 -7.78 19.36
CA ILE A 78 7.77 -7.27 19.86
C ILE A 78 6.90 -6.83 18.66
N PRO A 79 6.08 -7.72 18.10
CA PRO A 79 5.19 -7.39 17.00
C PRO A 79 3.96 -6.62 17.51
N ILE A 80 3.64 -5.51 16.88
CA ILE A 80 2.48 -4.68 17.18
C ILE A 80 1.65 -4.50 15.92
N THR A 81 0.32 -4.42 16.02
CA THR A 81 -0.51 -4.22 14.83
C THR A 81 -0.33 -2.80 14.27
N GLU A 82 -0.31 -2.67 12.94
CA GLU A 82 -0.14 -1.38 12.25
C GLU A 82 -1.08 -0.30 12.78
N ARG A 83 -2.36 -0.65 13.01
CA ARG A 83 -3.38 0.28 13.53
C ARG A 83 -3.06 0.84 14.92
N ALA A 84 -2.42 0.05 15.78
CA ALA A 84 -2.08 0.44 17.15
C ALA A 84 -0.63 0.96 17.29
N TYR A 85 0.23 0.73 16.29
CA TYR A 85 1.67 0.95 16.37
C TYR A 85 2.04 2.36 16.81
N GLY A 86 1.54 3.38 16.09
CA GLY A 86 1.89 4.77 16.35
C GLY A 86 1.55 5.23 17.76
N GLN A 87 0.36 4.86 18.25
CA GLN A 87 -0.07 5.17 19.61
C GLN A 87 0.78 4.41 20.63
N TRP A 88 1.04 3.13 20.40
CA TRP A 88 1.84 2.31 21.29
C TRP A 88 3.27 2.86 21.44
N VAL A 89 3.98 3.11 20.33
CA VAL A 89 5.34 3.66 20.34
C VAL A 89 5.37 5.02 21.04
N THR A 90 4.42 5.90 20.73
CA THR A 90 4.33 7.23 21.37
C THR A 90 4.21 7.12 22.89
N THR A 91 3.34 6.23 23.39
CA THR A 91 3.18 6.00 24.84
C THR A 91 4.48 5.49 25.46
N GLN A 92 5.18 4.55 24.82
CA GLN A 92 6.44 4.01 25.36
C GLN A 92 7.56 5.05 25.38
N LEU A 93 7.68 5.89 24.34
CA LEU A 93 8.67 6.97 24.26
C LEU A 93 8.44 8.02 25.35
N LEU A 94 7.18 8.45 25.54
CA LEU A 94 6.83 9.42 26.59
C LEU A 94 7.00 8.85 28.00
N GLY A 95 6.65 7.58 28.19
CA GLY A 95 6.82 6.84 29.44
C GLY A 95 8.26 6.45 29.77
N ARG A 96 9.21 6.67 28.84
CA ARG A 96 10.62 6.23 28.95
C ARG A 96 10.78 4.71 29.16
N THR A 97 9.84 3.94 28.64
CA THR A 97 9.81 2.47 28.68
C THR A 97 9.94 1.87 27.27
N ALA A 98 10.41 2.68 26.32
CA ALA A 98 10.61 2.30 24.93
C ALA A 98 11.60 1.13 24.78
N PRO A 99 11.36 0.22 23.81
CA PRO A 99 12.33 -0.80 23.41
C PRO A 99 13.67 -0.18 22.95
N ASP A 100 14.70 -1.02 22.84
CA ASP A 100 16.03 -0.59 22.40
C ASP A 100 16.04 -0.21 20.92
N LEU A 101 15.41 -1.05 20.09
CA LEU A 101 15.26 -0.89 18.64
C LEU A 101 13.78 -0.68 18.31
N ILE A 102 13.49 0.37 17.54
CA ILE A 102 12.12 0.68 17.09
C ILE A 102 12.16 0.87 15.58
N GLU A 103 11.28 0.17 14.87
CA GLU A 103 11.04 0.44 13.46
C GLU A 103 10.49 1.87 13.31
N ILE A 104 11.18 2.72 12.54
CA ILE A 104 10.83 4.12 12.38
C ILE A 104 9.74 4.26 11.32
N GLY A 105 8.55 4.67 11.77
CA GLY A 105 7.38 4.87 10.92
C GLY A 105 6.10 4.80 11.75
N GLY A 106 4.96 5.17 11.18
CA GLY A 106 3.66 5.08 11.86
C GLY A 106 3.43 6.06 13.03
N PHE A 107 4.38 6.94 13.35
CA PHE A 107 4.25 8.03 14.33
C PHE A 107 4.87 9.33 13.80
N ASP A 108 4.73 10.45 14.53
CA ASP A 108 5.28 11.75 14.15
C ASP A 108 6.82 11.79 14.29
N THR A 109 7.51 11.34 13.24
CA THR A 109 8.98 11.22 13.24
C THR A 109 9.68 12.56 13.42
N LYS A 110 9.12 13.66 12.89
CA LYS A 110 9.70 15.00 13.03
C LYS A 110 9.75 15.44 14.50
N LEU A 111 8.70 15.15 15.25
CA LEU A 111 8.63 15.50 16.67
C LEU A 111 9.55 14.64 17.55
N TYR A 112 9.71 13.35 17.21
CA TYR A 112 10.26 12.37 18.14
C TYR A 112 11.72 11.96 17.88
N LEU A 113 12.22 12.02 16.64
CA LEU A 113 13.56 11.53 16.30
C LEU A 113 14.67 12.25 17.10
N GLY A 114 14.81 13.57 16.91
CA GLY A 114 15.87 14.34 17.59
C GLY A 114 15.77 14.29 19.13
N ARG A 115 14.56 14.10 19.67
CA ARG A 115 14.34 14.04 21.12
C ARG A 115 14.70 12.69 21.72
N TYR A 116 14.32 11.59 21.09
CA TYR A 116 14.33 10.26 21.70
C TYR A 116 15.21 9.22 21.02
N PHE A 117 15.77 9.51 19.84
CA PHE A 117 16.58 8.56 19.07
C PHE A 117 18.05 8.98 18.97
N VAL A 118 18.93 7.99 18.92
CA VAL A 118 20.37 8.18 18.80
C VAL A 118 20.71 8.55 17.36
N PRO A 119 21.46 9.63 17.11
CA PRO A 119 22.04 9.91 15.79
C PRO A 119 23.09 8.84 15.44
N LEU A 120 23.10 8.41 14.18
CA LEU A 120 23.89 7.27 13.70
C LEU A 120 25.00 7.65 12.71
N THR A 121 25.12 8.92 12.31
CA THR A 121 26.07 9.35 11.26
C THR A 121 27.50 8.89 11.54
N ASP A 122 27.99 9.03 12.78
CA ASP A 122 29.37 8.68 13.13
C ASP A 122 29.65 7.18 12.99
N GLU A 123 28.69 6.33 13.35
CA GLU A 123 28.82 4.88 13.19
C GLU A 123 28.67 4.46 11.72
N LEU A 124 27.76 5.11 11.00
CA LEU A 124 27.51 4.85 9.58
C LEU A 124 28.71 5.23 8.68
N ARG A 125 29.52 6.21 9.09
CA ARG A 125 30.74 6.60 8.38
C ARG A 125 31.91 5.64 8.59
N LYS A 126 31.84 4.74 9.59
CA LYS A 126 32.85 3.69 9.81
C LYS A 126 32.53 2.47 8.94
N PRO A 127 33.52 1.66 8.55
CA PRO A 127 33.25 0.38 7.91
C PRO A 127 32.45 -0.55 8.81
N ASN A 128 31.54 -1.34 8.23
CA ASN A 128 30.84 -2.39 8.97
C ASN A 128 31.84 -3.52 9.34
N PRO A 129 32.06 -3.81 10.64
CA PRO A 129 33.03 -4.81 11.09
C PRO A 129 32.78 -6.22 10.55
N TYR A 130 31.52 -6.56 10.25
CA TYR A 130 31.15 -7.86 9.70
C TYR A 130 31.54 -8.04 8.23
N ASN A 131 31.88 -6.95 7.53
CA ASN A 131 32.36 -6.98 6.14
C ASN A 131 33.89 -7.08 6.03
N LYS A 132 34.64 -7.26 7.15
CA LYS A 132 36.11 -7.27 7.17
C LYS A 132 36.76 -8.25 6.18
N ASP A 133 36.11 -9.39 5.95
CA ASP A 133 36.59 -10.46 5.06
C ASP A 133 36.12 -10.27 3.61
N ASN A 134 35.20 -9.32 3.36
CA ASN A 134 34.70 -9.00 2.03
C ASN A 134 35.62 -7.97 1.34
N PRO A 135 36.34 -8.35 0.27
CA PRO A 135 37.33 -7.47 -0.37
C PRO A 135 36.71 -6.21 -1.00
N LEU A 136 35.42 -6.22 -1.33
CA LEU A 136 34.71 -5.10 -1.93
C LEU A 136 34.14 -4.13 -0.89
N LEU A 137 33.92 -4.58 0.35
CA LEU A 137 33.20 -3.80 1.37
C LEU A 137 34.01 -3.49 2.64
N ARG A 138 35.13 -4.19 2.91
CA ARG A 138 35.90 -4.06 4.16
C ARG A 138 36.38 -2.65 4.52
N ASN A 139 36.59 -1.79 3.51
CA ASN A 139 37.06 -0.42 3.68
C ASN A 139 36.01 0.62 3.25
N VAL A 140 34.77 0.18 3.00
CA VAL A 140 33.67 1.04 2.58
C VAL A 140 32.89 1.46 3.82
N PRO A 141 32.56 2.76 3.99
CA PRO A 141 31.66 3.22 5.05
C PRO A 141 30.37 2.40 5.08
N TRP A 142 29.87 2.06 6.27
CA TRP A 142 28.70 1.21 6.43
C TRP A 142 27.49 1.74 5.64
N MET A 143 27.23 3.05 5.66
CA MET A 143 26.17 3.66 4.84
C MET A 143 26.36 3.41 3.34
N ASP A 144 27.59 3.45 2.83
CA ASP A 144 27.88 3.27 1.41
C ASP A 144 27.82 1.79 0.98
N THR A 145 27.60 0.86 1.93
CA THR A 145 27.32 -0.55 1.62
C THR A 145 25.86 -0.78 1.17
N PHE A 146 24.97 0.20 1.38
CA PHE A 146 23.59 0.16 0.91
C PHE A 146 23.48 0.69 -0.52
N VAL A 147 22.51 0.21 -1.29
CA VAL A 147 22.40 0.58 -2.71
C VAL A 147 22.09 2.06 -2.93
N ASP A 148 21.34 2.69 -2.02
CA ASP A 148 20.96 4.11 -2.05
C ASP A 148 21.77 4.95 -1.04
N SER A 149 22.80 4.37 -0.43
CA SER A 149 23.58 4.97 0.65
C SER A 149 22.73 5.46 1.84
N LEU A 150 21.63 4.75 2.13
CA LEU A 150 20.65 5.09 3.18
C LEU A 150 20.03 6.49 3.03
N GLN A 151 19.91 7.02 1.81
CA GLN A 151 19.37 8.36 1.58
C GLN A 151 18.01 8.57 2.27
N GLY A 152 17.17 7.54 2.31
CA GLY A 152 15.87 7.58 3.00
C GLY A 152 15.94 7.73 4.52
N SER A 153 17.09 7.46 5.14
CA SER A 153 17.32 7.48 6.59
C SER A 153 17.88 8.80 7.11
N TYR A 154 18.31 9.69 6.20
CA TYR A 154 18.79 11.04 6.52
C TYR A 154 17.62 11.98 6.82
N MET A 155 17.74 12.75 7.91
CA MET A 155 16.76 13.75 8.31
C MET A 155 17.32 15.16 8.07
N PRO A 156 16.93 15.86 6.98
CA PRO A 156 17.47 17.19 6.65
C PRO A 156 17.31 18.21 7.78
N ASP A 157 16.14 18.21 8.45
CA ASP A 157 15.82 19.12 9.57
C ASP A 157 16.74 18.90 10.79
N LEU A 158 17.35 17.71 10.91
CA LEU A 158 18.21 17.31 12.02
C LEU A 158 19.68 17.13 11.60
N LEU A 159 19.98 17.22 10.30
CA LEU A 159 21.29 17.02 9.69
C LEU A 159 21.99 15.70 10.09
N ASP A 160 21.22 14.63 10.31
CA ASP A 160 21.74 13.36 10.81
C ASP A 160 20.93 12.15 10.30
N TYR A 161 21.53 10.97 10.37
CA TYR A 161 20.89 9.67 10.09
C TYR A 161 20.36 9.07 11.39
N TYR A 162 19.12 8.57 11.39
CA TYR A 162 18.50 8.06 12.62
C TYR A 162 18.07 6.59 12.54
N MET A 163 18.25 5.96 11.38
CA MET A 163 17.75 4.61 11.15
C MET A 163 18.59 3.84 10.14
N VAL A 164 18.48 2.52 10.18
CA VAL A 164 19.10 1.60 9.21
C VAL A 164 18.04 0.65 8.67
N GLY A 165 17.76 0.73 7.37
CA GLY A 165 16.79 -0.13 6.68
C GLY A 165 17.37 -1.46 6.22
N MET A 166 16.52 -2.48 6.08
CA MET A 166 16.92 -3.85 5.76
C MET A 166 16.41 -4.34 4.40
N ASN A 167 15.48 -3.62 3.77
CA ASN A 167 14.92 -3.99 2.47
C ASN A 167 14.77 -2.79 1.55
N GLN A 168 14.40 -3.05 0.31
CA GLN A 168 13.89 -2.06 -0.63
C GLN A 168 12.50 -2.48 -1.11
N GLY A 169 11.72 -1.47 -1.51
CA GLY A 169 10.46 -1.66 -2.22
C GLY A 169 10.49 -0.93 -3.55
N SER A 170 9.87 -1.52 -4.56
CA SER A 170 9.53 -0.83 -5.80
C SER A 170 8.15 -1.26 -6.27
N VAL A 171 7.60 -0.53 -7.23
CA VAL A 171 6.25 -0.76 -7.75
C VAL A 171 6.34 -1.10 -9.23
N ARG A 172 5.59 -2.12 -9.66
CA ARG A 172 5.52 -2.59 -11.05
C ARG A 172 4.08 -2.85 -11.45
N ILE A 173 3.87 -3.10 -12.73
CA ILE A 173 2.59 -3.56 -13.27
C ILE A 173 2.66 -5.08 -13.42
N PHE A 174 1.70 -5.76 -12.78
CA PHE A 174 1.46 -7.18 -12.97
C PHE A 174 0.47 -7.36 -14.11
N TYR A 175 0.64 -8.42 -14.90
CA TYR A 175 -0.29 -8.78 -15.96
C TYR A 175 -0.62 -10.27 -15.99
N ASN A 176 -1.82 -10.57 -16.46
CA ASN A 176 -2.32 -11.91 -16.66
C ASN A 176 -1.89 -12.42 -18.04
N LYS A 177 -0.87 -13.30 -18.10
CA LYS A 177 -0.33 -13.84 -19.36
C LYS A 177 -1.35 -14.68 -20.12
N ASP A 178 -2.29 -15.32 -19.43
CA ASP A 178 -3.37 -16.07 -20.08
C ASP A 178 -4.32 -15.15 -20.86
N ILE A 179 -4.66 -13.99 -20.30
CA ILE A 179 -5.47 -12.98 -20.98
C ILE A 179 -4.71 -12.47 -22.21
N PHE A 180 -3.41 -12.24 -22.08
CA PHE A 180 -2.54 -11.82 -23.19
C PHE A 180 -2.56 -12.85 -24.32
N ARG A 181 -2.29 -14.13 -24.03
CA ARG A 181 -2.29 -15.21 -25.02
C ARG A 181 -3.67 -15.40 -25.66
N ARG A 182 -4.75 -15.32 -24.86
CA ARG A 182 -6.12 -15.58 -25.32
C ARG A 182 -6.70 -14.43 -26.15
N ILE A 183 -6.64 -13.21 -25.62
CA ILE A 183 -7.30 -12.02 -26.19
C ILE A 183 -6.35 -11.27 -27.10
N LEU A 184 -5.14 -10.96 -26.63
CA LEU A 184 -4.17 -10.13 -27.36
C LEU A 184 -3.33 -10.91 -28.37
N LYS A 185 -3.33 -12.25 -28.29
CA LYS A 185 -2.54 -13.17 -29.13
C LYS A 185 -1.04 -12.89 -29.06
N THR A 186 -0.56 -12.52 -27.88
CA THR A 186 0.85 -12.26 -27.57
C THR A 186 1.14 -12.75 -26.15
N ASP A 187 2.42 -12.87 -25.80
CA ASP A 187 2.88 -13.08 -24.42
C ASP A 187 3.83 -11.97 -23.95
N LYS A 188 4.08 -10.99 -24.82
CA LYS A 188 5.01 -9.89 -24.58
C LYS A 188 4.33 -8.78 -23.80
N GLU A 189 5.03 -8.28 -22.79
CA GLU A 189 4.69 -7.06 -22.06
C GLU A 189 4.78 -5.82 -22.98
N PRO A 190 3.92 -4.80 -22.77
CA PRO A 190 4.02 -3.55 -23.52
C PRO A 190 5.26 -2.78 -23.07
N LYS A 191 6.01 -2.23 -24.04
CA LYS A 191 7.22 -1.44 -23.78
C LYS A 191 6.96 0.06 -23.85
N THR A 192 5.96 0.46 -24.65
CA THR A 192 5.57 1.86 -24.81
C THR A 192 4.18 2.14 -24.23
N LEU A 193 3.92 3.40 -23.88
CA LEU A 193 2.61 3.84 -23.41
C LEU A 193 1.51 3.56 -24.45
N SER A 194 1.78 3.81 -25.74
CA SER A 194 0.86 3.49 -26.84
C SER A 194 0.50 2.01 -26.91
N GLU A 195 1.48 1.12 -26.76
CA GLU A 195 1.23 -0.33 -26.74
C GLU A 195 0.35 -0.72 -25.55
N PHE A 196 0.65 -0.19 -24.37
CA PHE A 196 -0.11 -0.46 -23.16
C PHE A 196 -1.57 -0.01 -23.28
N LEU A 197 -1.82 1.22 -23.74
CA LEU A 197 -3.17 1.74 -23.97
C LEU A 197 -3.89 0.97 -25.09
N ASN A 198 -3.18 0.55 -26.14
CA ASN A 198 -3.75 -0.29 -27.19
C ASN A 198 -4.14 -1.68 -26.68
N TYR A 199 -3.35 -2.27 -25.79
CA TYR A 199 -3.68 -3.55 -25.14
C TYR A 199 -4.94 -3.39 -24.29
N CYS A 200 -5.03 -2.32 -23.52
CA CYS A 200 -6.23 -2.00 -22.73
C CYS A 200 -7.46 -1.83 -23.62
N LYS A 201 -7.34 -1.10 -24.73
CA LYS A 201 -8.40 -0.91 -25.72
C LYS A 201 -8.87 -2.22 -26.35
N LYS A 202 -7.95 -3.10 -26.75
CA LYS A 202 -8.29 -4.42 -27.32
C LYS A 202 -9.07 -5.28 -26.32
N ILE A 203 -8.66 -5.27 -25.04
CA ILE A 203 -9.35 -6.00 -23.97
C ILE A 203 -10.74 -5.42 -23.73
N GLN A 204 -10.86 -4.09 -23.62
CA GLN A 204 -12.16 -3.42 -23.44
C GLN A 204 -13.12 -3.71 -24.61
N ASN A 205 -12.63 -3.67 -25.86
CA ASN A 205 -13.42 -4.00 -27.04
C ASN A 205 -13.89 -5.46 -27.02
N TYR A 206 -13.02 -6.40 -26.64
CA TYR A 206 -13.39 -7.81 -26.48
C TYR A 206 -14.51 -7.99 -25.45
N VAL A 207 -14.41 -7.31 -24.30
CA VAL A 207 -15.43 -7.34 -23.23
C VAL A 207 -16.75 -6.75 -23.72
N ALA A 208 -16.71 -5.61 -24.40
CA ALA A 208 -17.90 -4.98 -24.98
C ALA A 208 -18.61 -5.90 -25.98
N GLN A 209 -17.84 -6.56 -26.85
CA GLN A 209 -18.38 -7.54 -27.80
C GLN A 209 -19.05 -8.72 -27.08
N LYS A 210 -18.38 -9.31 -26.08
CA LYS A 210 -18.93 -10.44 -25.32
C LYS A 210 -20.20 -10.07 -24.55
N ASN A 211 -20.24 -8.86 -23.99
CA ASN A 211 -21.43 -8.36 -23.30
C ASN A 211 -22.60 -8.14 -24.27
N ALA A 212 -22.34 -7.62 -25.46
CA ALA A 212 -23.37 -7.48 -26.49
C ALA A 212 -23.90 -8.83 -26.97
N GLU A 213 -23.04 -9.85 -27.10
CA GLU A 213 -23.44 -11.23 -27.43
C GLU A 213 -24.32 -11.84 -26.32
N ALA A 214 -23.94 -11.66 -25.05
CA ALA A 214 -24.71 -12.12 -23.89
C ALA A 214 -26.08 -11.43 -23.80
N GLU A 215 -26.12 -10.12 -24.02
CA GLU A 215 -27.36 -9.34 -23.99
C GLU A 215 -28.33 -9.76 -25.11
N LYS A 216 -27.83 -9.93 -26.35
CA LYS A 216 -28.63 -10.45 -27.47
C LYS A 216 -29.20 -11.84 -27.16
N TYR A 217 -28.39 -12.72 -26.57
CA TYR A 217 -28.84 -14.04 -26.14
C TYR A 217 -29.93 -13.94 -25.08
N ASN A 218 -29.73 -13.14 -24.03
CA ASN A 218 -30.69 -12.95 -22.94
C ASN A 218 -32.00 -12.35 -23.45
N GLN A 219 -31.96 -11.34 -24.32
CA GLN A 219 -33.16 -10.77 -24.95
C GLN A 219 -33.93 -11.82 -25.75
N LYS A 220 -33.24 -12.70 -26.49
CA LYS A 220 -33.87 -13.81 -27.23
C LYS A 220 -34.51 -14.83 -26.27
N VAL A 221 -33.85 -15.18 -25.18
CA VAL A 221 -34.40 -16.07 -24.15
C VAL A 221 -35.67 -15.46 -23.56
N MET A 222 -35.60 -14.19 -23.11
CA MET A 222 -36.72 -13.47 -22.48
C MET A 222 -37.94 -13.33 -23.41
N ARG A 223 -37.74 -13.08 -24.71
CA ARG A 223 -38.84 -12.99 -25.69
C ARG A 223 -39.57 -14.31 -25.91
N ASN A 224 -38.87 -15.45 -25.79
CA ASN A 224 -39.42 -16.77 -26.06
C ASN A 224 -39.90 -17.50 -24.79
N LEU A 225 -39.99 -16.80 -23.65
CA LEU A 225 -40.43 -17.42 -22.39
C LEU A 225 -41.91 -17.76 -22.44
N LYS A 226 -42.20 -19.03 -22.15
CA LYS A 226 -43.57 -19.46 -21.86
C LYS A 226 -44.03 -18.87 -20.53
N TRP A 227 -45.34 -18.76 -20.34
CA TRP A 227 -45.93 -18.06 -19.18
C TRP A 227 -45.44 -18.61 -17.83
N TRP A 228 -45.24 -19.92 -17.71
CA TRP A 228 -44.70 -20.54 -16.49
C TRP A 228 -43.21 -20.25 -16.24
N GLN A 229 -42.44 -19.90 -17.28
CA GLN A 229 -41.02 -19.52 -17.17
C GLN A 229 -40.82 -18.05 -16.76
N LYS A 230 -41.90 -17.26 -16.71
CA LYS A 230 -41.88 -15.87 -16.23
C LYS A 230 -42.09 -15.78 -14.71
N LEU A 231 -42.36 -16.90 -14.05
CA LEU A 231 -42.51 -16.95 -12.59
C LEU A 231 -41.14 -16.76 -11.91
N PRO A 232 -41.07 -16.04 -10.78
CA PRO A 232 -39.81 -15.62 -10.15
C PRO A 232 -38.91 -16.79 -9.68
N PHE A 233 -39.45 -18.00 -9.60
CA PHE A 233 -38.75 -19.22 -9.21
C PHE A 233 -38.36 -20.13 -10.39
N ALA A 234 -38.70 -19.75 -11.63
CA ALA A 234 -38.32 -20.53 -12.80
C ALA A 234 -36.82 -20.34 -13.12
N PRO A 235 -36.04 -21.43 -13.25
CA PRO A 235 -34.63 -21.31 -13.60
C PRO A 235 -34.49 -20.80 -15.05
N LEU A 236 -33.94 -19.60 -15.21
CA LEU A 236 -33.63 -19.01 -16.50
C LEU A 236 -32.15 -19.16 -16.80
N LYS A 237 -31.80 -19.78 -17.93
CA LYS A 237 -30.43 -19.80 -18.43
C LYS A 237 -30.13 -18.46 -19.11
N LEU A 238 -29.63 -17.50 -18.35
CA LEU A 238 -29.13 -16.22 -18.84
C LEU A 238 -27.60 -16.24 -18.86
N LYS A 239 -27.00 -15.60 -19.86
CA LYS A 239 -25.57 -15.34 -19.89
C LYS A 239 -25.24 -14.12 -19.05
N GLU A 240 -24.23 -14.23 -18.20
CA GLU A 240 -23.71 -13.09 -17.45
C GLU A 240 -22.87 -12.18 -18.36
N LYS A 241 -22.66 -10.94 -17.89
CA LYS A 241 -21.67 -10.05 -18.50
C LYS A 241 -20.27 -10.52 -18.13
N ALA A 242 -19.32 -10.39 -19.05
CA ALA A 242 -17.92 -10.66 -18.82
C ALA A 242 -17.37 -9.70 -17.73
N PRO A 243 -16.96 -10.20 -16.56
CA PRO A 243 -16.50 -9.41 -15.42
C PRO A 243 -15.00 -9.14 -15.55
N LEU A 244 -14.56 -8.75 -16.74
CA LEU A 244 -13.15 -8.47 -17.03
C LEU A 244 -12.96 -6.97 -17.23
N VAL A 245 -12.07 -6.38 -16.46
CA VAL A 245 -11.58 -5.01 -16.66
C VAL A 245 -10.15 -5.03 -17.19
N PRO A 246 -9.74 -4.08 -18.06
CA PRO A 246 -8.35 -4.03 -18.48
C PRO A 246 -7.41 -3.82 -17.30
N ILE A 247 -7.63 -2.79 -16.46
CA ILE A 247 -6.78 -2.47 -15.33
C ILE A 247 -7.63 -2.47 -14.04
N ALA A 248 -7.29 -3.35 -13.10
CA ALA A 248 -7.76 -3.24 -11.73
C ALA A 248 -7.00 -2.08 -11.06
N SER A 249 -7.75 -1.05 -10.65
CA SER A 249 -7.21 0.18 -10.09
C SER A 249 -8.07 0.67 -8.92
N ASN A 250 -7.47 1.47 -8.06
CA ASN A 250 -8.03 2.05 -6.85
C ASN A 250 -7.40 3.43 -6.58
N ARG A 251 -7.83 4.09 -5.51
CA ARG A 251 -7.31 5.39 -5.06
C ARG A 251 -5.79 5.43 -4.92
N TYR A 252 -5.18 4.37 -4.40
CA TYR A 252 -3.73 4.27 -4.23
C TYR A 252 -2.99 4.15 -5.57
N ASN A 253 -3.49 3.29 -6.48
CA ASN A 253 -2.87 3.11 -7.79
C ASN A 253 -2.89 4.38 -8.63
N ILE A 254 -3.94 5.20 -8.52
CA ILE A 254 -4.01 6.49 -9.25
C ILE A 254 -2.90 7.44 -8.87
N ASN A 255 -2.65 7.60 -7.58
CA ASN A 255 -1.56 8.46 -7.13
C ASN A 255 -0.19 7.91 -7.58
N THR A 256 -0.06 6.59 -7.67
CA THR A 256 1.15 5.94 -8.22
C THR A 256 1.34 6.29 -9.69
N TYR A 257 0.29 6.11 -10.52
CA TYR A 257 0.33 6.48 -11.94
C TYR A 257 0.57 7.98 -12.13
N LYS A 258 -0.12 8.83 -11.35
CA LYS A 258 0.03 10.29 -11.37
C LYS A 258 1.47 10.69 -11.09
N GLY A 259 2.05 10.23 -9.99
CA GLY A 259 3.44 10.55 -9.63
C GLY A 259 4.45 10.06 -10.68
N ARG A 260 4.29 8.83 -11.17
CA ARG A 260 5.20 8.23 -12.15
C ARG A 260 5.18 8.97 -13.49
N TYR A 261 3.99 9.23 -14.04
CA TYR A 261 3.87 9.89 -15.35
C TYR A 261 4.16 11.38 -15.25
N LEU A 262 3.71 12.10 -14.21
CA LEU A 262 4.12 13.49 -14.02
C LEU A 262 5.64 13.62 -13.94
N ALA A 263 6.33 12.74 -13.22
CA ALA A 263 7.79 12.75 -13.19
C ALA A 263 8.40 12.56 -14.59
N MET A 264 7.91 11.59 -15.39
CA MET A 264 8.41 11.37 -16.77
C MET A 264 8.30 12.59 -17.68
N PHE A 265 7.27 13.43 -17.50
CA PHE A 265 7.02 14.60 -18.35
C PHE A 265 7.60 15.92 -17.79
N THR A 266 7.71 16.04 -16.47
CA THR A 266 7.95 17.34 -15.81
C THR A 266 9.25 17.42 -15.03
N ALA A 267 10.01 16.34 -14.90
CA ALA A 267 11.18 16.32 -14.02
C ALA A 267 12.32 17.25 -14.51
N ASP A 268 12.48 17.46 -15.81
CA ASP A 268 13.42 18.45 -16.33
C ASP A 268 13.05 19.87 -15.87
N LYS A 269 11.79 20.25 -16.05
CA LYS A 269 11.28 21.55 -15.59
C LYS A 269 11.27 21.66 -14.07
N TYR A 270 11.02 20.56 -13.35
CA TYR A 270 11.12 20.52 -11.90
C TYR A 270 12.52 20.92 -11.43
N LEU A 271 13.58 20.42 -12.09
CA LEU A 271 14.96 20.76 -11.77
C LEU A 271 15.32 22.18 -12.19
N GLU A 272 14.72 22.73 -13.25
CA GLU A 272 14.88 24.14 -13.63
C GLU A 272 14.25 25.10 -12.61
N LEU A 273 13.16 24.68 -11.96
CA LEU A 273 12.43 25.48 -10.97
C LEU A 273 12.98 25.33 -9.54
N ASP A 274 13.86 24.36 -9.30
CA ASP A 274 14.63 24.19 -8.07
C ASP A 274 15.75 25.23 -8.01
N VAL A 275 15.42 26.42 -7.51
CA VAL A 275 16.33 27.58 -7.49
C VAL A 275 17.27 27.56 -6.29
N ASN A 276 16.94 26.79 -5.24
CA ASN A 276 17.77 26.64 -4.06
C ASN A 276 18.71 25.41 -4.15
N PHE A 277 18.52 24.56 -5.17
CA PHE A 277 19.29 23.35 -5.47
C PHE A 277 19.24 22.29 -4.36
N ASP A 278 18.13 22.21 -3.62
CA ASP A 278 17.91 21.21 -2.57
C ASP A 278 17.26 19.91 -3.09
N GLY A 279 16.90 19.87 -4.38
CA GLY A 279 16.26 18.75 -5.04
C GLY A 279 14.76 18.63 -4.76
N SER A 280 14.13 19.62 -4.14
CA SER A 280 12.82 19.49 -3.50
C SER A 280 11.94 20.77 -3.53
N LEU A 281 11.04 20.86 -4.50
CA LEU A 281 9.96 21.87 -4.53
C LEU A 281 8.83 21.63 -3.50
N LYS A 282 8.99 20.66 -2.58
CA LYS A 282 7.90 20.17 -1.70
C LYS A 282 7.41 21.20 -0.68
N ASP A 283 8.23 22.18 -0.34
CA ASP A 283 7.85 23.25 0.59
C ASP A 283 6.89 24.28 -0.05
N GLY A 284 6.68 24.19 -1.38
CA GLY A 284 5.77 25.03 -2.14
C GLY A 284 6.30 26.42 -2.49
N ARG A 285 7.43 26.89 -1.94
CA ARG A 285 7.94 28.25 -2.16
C ARG A 285 8.42 28.45 -3.58
N GLU A 286 9.21 27.53 -4.09
CA GLU A 286 9.74 27.57 -5.45
C GLU A 286 8.64 27.36 -6.49
N LEU A 287 7.68 26.47 -6.17
CA LEU A 287 6.48 26.31 -6.98
C LEU A 287 5.67 27.60 -7.07
N LEU A 288 5.43 28.27 -5.93
CA LEU A 288 4.73 29.56 -5.91
C LEU A 288 5.49 30.61 -6.73
N LEU A 289 6.82 30.69 -6.55
CA LEU A 289 7.67 31.62 -7.30
C LEU A 289 7.51 31.40 -8.82
N ALA A 290 7.51 30.15 -9.28
CA ALA A 290 7.32 29.81 -10.67
C ALA A 290 5.97 30.32 -11.22
N PHE A 291 4.89 30.19 -10.45
CA PHE A 291 3.58 30.72 -10.82
C PHE A 291 3.52 32.25 -10.82
N LEU A 292 4.13 32.90 -9.83
CA LEU A 292 4.18 34.37 -9.75
C LEU A 292 5.00 34.96 -10.91
N ASN A 293 6.06 34.27 -11.34
CA ASN A 293 6.86 34.66 -12.49
C ASN A 293 6.20 34.40 -13.84
N GLY A 294 5.29 33.43 -13.89
CA GLY A 294 4.80 32.88 -15.15
C GLY A 294 5.71 31.81 -15.76
N ASP A 295 6.76 31.39 -15.04
CA ASP A 295 7.64 30.28 -15.45
C ASP A 295 6.86 28.95 -15.44
N LEU A 296 5.87 28.83 -14.55
CA LEU A 296 4.86 27.77 -14.55
C LEU A 296 3.46 28.39 -14.66
N THR A 297 2.64 27.81 -15.52
CA THR A 297 1.23 28.21 -15.68
C THR A 297 0.34 26.96 -15.63
N PHE A 298 -0.96 27.15 -15.43
CA PHE A 298 -1.94 26.05 -15.48
C PHE A 298 -2.06 25.40 -16.85
N ASP A 299 -1.70 26.13 -17.91
CA ASP A 299 -1.75 25.67 -19.30
C ASP A 299 -0.40 25.07 -19.75
N ASP A 300 0.48 24.72 -18.80
CA ASP A 300 1.77 24.13 -19.11
C ASP A 300 1.59 22.78 -19.86
N PRO A 301 2.19 22.62 -21.05
CA PRO A 301 1.93 21.46 -21.89
C PRO A 301 2.53 20.15 -21.35
N LYS A 302 3.56 20.21 -20.50
CA LYS A 302 4.12 19.02 -19.82
C LYS A 302 3.21 18.57 -18.68
N MET A 303 2.62 19.52 -17.96
CA MET A 303 1.59 19.24 -16.94
C MET A 303 0.35 18.61 -17.60
N GLU A 304 -0.14 19.19 -18.69
CA GLU A 304 -1.25 18.62 -19.48
C GLU A 304 -0.93 17.20 -19.93
N ALA A 305 0.25 16.97 -20.52
CA ALA A 305 0.68 15.65 -20.97
C ALA A 305 0.62 14.58 -19.87
N GLY A 306 1.14 14.88 -18.68
CA GLY A 306 1.14 13.93 -17.57
C GLY A 306 -0.26 13.67 -17.01
N ILE A 307 -1.07 14.71 -16.85
CA ILE A 307 -2.43 14.59 -16.30
C ILE A 307 -3.36 13.87 -17.27
N GLU A 308 -3.34 14.24 -18.56
CA GLU A 308 -4.12 13.59 -19.60
C GLU A 308 -3.70 12.13 -19.83
N THR A 309 -2.40 11.81 -19.69
CA THR A 309 -1.93 10.42 -19.77
C THR A 309 -2.61 9.54 -18.72
N VAL A 310 -2.69 10.01 -17.48
CA VAL A 310 -3.36 9.26 -16.41
C VAL A 310 -4.87 9.20 -16.65
N ARG A 311 -5.47 10.26 -17.22
CA ARG A 311 -6.88 10.27 -17.64
C ARG A 311 -7.18 9.28 -18.76
N ASP A 312 -6.29 9.14 -19.73
CA ASP A 312 -6.38 8.14 -20.79
C ASP A 312 -6.31 6.72 -20.24
N MET A 313 -5.51 6.49 -19.20
CA MET A 313 -5.50 5.21 -18.47
C MET A 313 -6.79 4.96 -17.70
N ALA A 314 -7.33 5.98 -17.03
CA ALA A 314 -8.53 5.86 -16.19
C ALA A 314 -9.77 5.39 -16.97
N LYS A 315 -9.83 5.63 -18.29
CA LYS A 315 -10.86 5.09 -19.20
C LYS A 315 -10.92 3.56 -19.23
N TYR A 316 -9.88 2.88 -18.76
CA TYR A 316 -9.74 1.44 -18.73
C TYR A 316 -9.81 0.84 -17.31
N PHE A 317 -10.13 1.66 -16.31
CA PHE A 317 -10.33 1.22 -14.93
C PHE A 317 -11.76 0.69 -14.72
N ALA A 318 -11.96 -0.03 -13.61
CA ALA A 318 -13.29 -0.45 -13.19
C ALA A 318 -14.17 0.79 -12.87
N PRO A 319 -15.47 0.78 -13.24
CA PRO A 319 -16.40 1.81 -12.80
C PRO A 319 -16.39 1.95 -11.27
N GLY A 320 -16.37 3.19 -10.77
CA GLY A 320 -16.33 3.45 -9.33
C GLY A 320 -14.97 3.18 -8.66
N PHE A 321 -13.87 3.06 -9.42
CA PHE A 321 -12.51 2.82 -8.91
C PHE A 321 -12.08 3.75 -7.73
N MET A 322 -12.68 4.94 -7.62
CA MET A 322 -12.40 5.90 -6.54
C MET A 322 -12.85 5.42 -5.15
N SER A 323 -13.76 4.44 -5.13
CA SER A 323 -14.33 3.81 -3.94
C SER A 323 -13.88 2.35 -3.78
N ILE A 324 -13.07 1.84 -4.70
CA ILE A 324 -12.52 0.48 -4.62
C ILE A 324 -11.28 0.51 -3.72
N GLU A 325 -11.22 -0.42 -2.77
CA GLU A 325 -10.07 -0.57 -1.90
C GLU A 325 -8.95 -1.38 -2.57
N ARG A 326 -7.74 -1.26 -2.04
CA ARG A 326 -6.55 -1.96 -2.58
C ARG A 326 -6.75 -3.48 -2.62
N MET A 327 -7.33 -4.05 -1.56
CA MET A 327 -7.59 -5.49 -1.48
C MET A 327 -8.59 -5.94 -2.54
N ASP A 328 -9.68 -5.21 -2.76
CA ASP A 328 -10.69 -5.55 -3.77
C ASP A 328 -10.10 -5.54 -5.19
N SER A 329 -9.23 -4.57 -5.48
CA SER A 329 -8.48 -4.55 -6.75
C SER A 329 -7.60 -5.78 -6.90
N GLY A 330 -6.86 -6.13 -5.84
CA GLY A 330 -6.03 -7.34 -5.79
C GLY A 330 -6.84 -8.61 -6.02
N PHE A 331 -7.99 -8.74 -5.35
CA PHE A 331 -8.92 -9.86 -5.53
C PHE A 331 -9.43 -9.96 -6.98
N ALA A 332 -9.80 -8.85 -7.60
CA ALA A 332 -10.22 -8.85 -9.00
C ALA A 332 -9.11 -9.39 -9.93
N PHE A 333 -7.85 -8.97 -9.70
CA PHE A 333 -6.73 -9.49 -10.47
C PHE A 333 -6.49 -10.98 -10.26
N VAL A 334 -6.33 -11.46 -9.02
CA VAL A 334 -6.02 -12.88 -8.73
C VAL A 334 -7.18 -13.83 -9.10
N GLN A 335 -8.41 -13.32 -9.20
CA GLN A 335 -9.55 -14.08 -9.74
C GLN A 335 -9.59 -14.14 -11.28
N GLY A 336 -8.64 -13.51 -11.97
CA GLY A 336 -8.62 -13.41 -13.43
C GLY A 336 -9.67 -12.46 -14.00
N ARG A 337 -10.20 -11.54 -13.19
CA ARG A 337 -11.17 -10.49 -13.57
C ARG A 337 -10.50 -9.18 -13.98
N ALA A 338 -9.17 -9.13 -13.97
CA ALA A 338 -8.41 -8.02 -14.51
C ALA A 338 -7.20 -8.50 -15.31
N ALA A 339 -6.85 -7.76 -16.37
CA ALA A 339 -5.65 -8.07 -17.15
C ALA A 339 -4.39 -7.48 -16.53
N PHE A 340 -4.51 -6.32 -15.87
CA PHE A 340 -3.43 -5.62 -15.20
C PHE A 340 -3.79 -5.23 -13.77
N ILE A 341 -2.77 -5.14 -12.92
CA ILE A 341 -2.84 -4.42 -11.63
C ILE A 341 -1.48 -3.81 -11.31
N THR A 342 -1.46 -2.67 -10.64
CA THR A 342 -0.24 -2.06 -10.12
C THR A 342 -0.08 -2.38 -8.65
N SER A 343 1.08 -2.93 -8.25
CA SER A 343 1.40 -3.10 -6.84
C SER A 343 2.90 -3.16 -6.60
N GLY A 344 3.28 -3.12 -5.32
CA GLY A 344 4.67 -3.19 -4.89
C GLY A 344 5.22 -4.62 -4.88
N SER A 345 6.54 -4.72 -4.78
CA SER A 345 7.27 -5.99 -4.61
C SER A 345 6.76 -6.81 -3.42
N TRP A 346 6.29 -6.14 -2.37
CA TRP A 346 5.73 -6.76 -1.16
C TRP A 346 4.43 -7.57 -1.39
N ASP A 347 3.71 -7.34 -2.49
CA ASP A 347 2.52 -8.13 -2.86
C ASP A 347 2.86 -9.27 -3.84
N ALA A 348 4.07 -9.31 -4.41
CA ALA A 348 4.38 -10.15 -5.56
C ALA A 348 4.16 -11.65 -5.29
N LYS A 349 4.68 -12.14 -4.16
CA LYS A 349 4.45 -13.50 -3.67
C LYS A 349 2.97 -13.82 -3.57
N SER A 350 2.20 -12.91 -2.95
CA SER A 350 0.78 -13.10 -2.71
C SER A 350 0.01 -13.19 -4.03
N PHE A 351 0.28 -12.31 -4.99
CA PHE A 351 -0.39 -12.34 -6.29
C PHE A 351 0.00 -13.56 -7.12
N ILE A 352 1.28 -13.91 -7.19
CA ILE A 352 1.75 -15.08 -7.95
C ILE A 352 1.25 -16.37 -7.30
N GLY A 353 1.38 -16.47 -5.98
CA GLY A 353 0.89 -17.59 -5.18
C GLY A 353 -0.61 -17.75 -5.34
N GLN A 354 -1.41 -16.72 -5.03
CA GLN A 354 -2.85 -16.80 -5.14
C GLN A 354 -3.32 -17.05 -6.57
N ALA A 355 -2.74 -16.42 -7.59
CA ALA A 355 -3.10 -16.67 -8.98
C ALA A 355 -2.78 -18.11 -9.43
N SER A 356 -1.77 -18.76 -8.85
CA SER A 356 -1.39 -20.15 -9.16
C SER A 356 -2.06 -21.19 -8.26
N SER A 357 -2.46 -20.80 -7.05
CA SER A 357 -3.02 -21.68 -6.01
C SER A 357 -4.54 -21.54 -5.85
N GLN A 358 -5.23 -20.75 -6.69
CA GLN A 358 -6.69 -20.71 -6.66
C GLN A 358 -7.26 -22.13 -6.78
N PRO A 359 -8.20 -22.54 -5.90
CA PRO A 359 -8.95 -23.77 -6.12
C PRO A 359 -9.68 -23.66 -7.46
N PHE A 360 -9.47 -24.65 -8.33
CA PHE A 360 -10.01 -24.67 -9.68
C PHE A 360 -10.92 -25.88 -9.89
N GLY A 361 -11.96 -25.71 -10.71
CA GLY A 361 -12.81 -26.80 -11.17
C GLY A 361 -14.14 -26.92 -10.43
N ASP A 362 -15.16 -27.12 -11.22
CA ASP A 362 -16.53 -27.53 -10.86
C ASP A 362 -16.57 -29.05 -10.69
N ILE A 363 -17.55 -29.58 -9.95
CA ILE A 363 -17.77 -31.03 -9.88
C ILE A 363 -18.32 -31.51 -11.24
N ILE A 364 -17.43 -31.86 -12.16
CA ILE A 364 -17.79 -32.51 -13.43
C ILE A 364 -17.94 -33.99 -13.17
N LEU A 365 -19.18 -34.49 -13.23
CA LEU A 365 -19.48 -35.92 -13.13
C LEU A 365 -19.52 -36.55 -14.53
N ALA A 366 -18.79 -37.63 -14.73
CA ALA A 366 -18.94 -38.48 -15.91
C ALA A 366 -19.22 -39.92 -15.49
N VAL A 367 -20.18 -40.56 -16.16
CA VAL A 367 -20.59 -41.94 -15.95
C VAL A 367 -20.07 -42.77 -17.12
N ASN A 368 -19.18 -43.73 -16.85
CA ASN A 368 -18.53 -44.56 -17.87
C ASN A 368 -17.84 -43.73 -18.98
N GLY A 369 -17.21 -42.62 -18.60
CA GLY A 369 -16.49 -41.72 -19.50
C GLY A 369 -17.38 -40.75 -20.28
N LYS A 370 -18.72 -40.85 -20.16
CA LYS A 370 -19.65 -39.90 -20.76
C LYS A 370 -20.04 -38.83 -19.75
N LYS A 371 -19.81 -37.55 -20.11
CA LYS A 371 -20.29 -36.41 -19.31
C LYS A 371 -21.82 -36.45 -19.23
N VAL A 372 -22.35 -36.18 -18.05
CA VAL A 372 -23.79 -36.16 -17.76
C VAL A 372 -24.19 -34.78 -17.29
N SER A 373 -25.34 -34.30 -17.76
CA SER A 373 -25.73 -32.90 -17.70
C SER A 373 -26.96 -32.62 -16.82
N SER A 374 -27.50 -33.63 -16.13
CA SER A 374 -28.56 -33.47 -15.15
C SER A 374 -28.61 -34.65 -14.17
N SER A 375 -29.26 -34.43 -13.03
CA SER A 375 -29.61 -35.50 -12.08
C SER A 375 -30.43 -36.61 -12.76
N ASP A 376 -31.34 -36.26 -13.65
CA ASP A 376 -32.16 -37.24 -14.41
C ASP A 376 -31.31 -38.10 -15.37
N GLU A 377 -30.31 -37.51 -16.03
CA GLU A 377 -29.44 -38.23 -16.97
C GLU A 377 -28.50 -39.19 -16.23
N ILE A 378 -28.03 -38.80 -15.04
CA ILE A 378 -27.30 -39.66 -14.11
C ILE A 378 -28.18 -40.81 -13.65
N MET A 379 -29.39 -40.50 -13.16
CA MET A 379 -30.33 -41.50 -12.66
C MET A 379 -30.69 -42.52 -13.74
N LYS A 380 -30.92 -42.06 -14.97
CA LYS A 380 -31.14 -42.93 -16.13
C LYS A 380 -29.94 -43.84 -16.38
N THR A 381 -28.75 -43.27 -16.48
CA THR A 381 -27.52 -44.04 -16.80
C THR A 381 -27.16 -45.01 -15.67
N MET A 382 -27.35 -44.62 -14.41
CA MET A 382 -27.15 -45.47 -13.25
C MET A 382 -28.16 -46.61 -13.23
N ASN A 383 -29.45 -46.34 -13.46
CA ASN A 383 -30.47 -47.38 -13.54
C ASN A 383 -30.21 -48.37 -14.69
N GLU A 384 -29.77 -47.88 -15.86
CA GLU A 384 -29.36 -48.72 -16.99
C GLU A 384 -28.16 -49.62 -16.63
N ALA A 385 -27.18 -49.10 -15.89
CA ALA A 385 -26.03 -49.87 -15.43
C ALA A 385 -26.38 -50.90 -14.34
N VAL A 386 -27.30 -50.58 -13.41
CA VAL A 386 -27.85 -51.53 -12.42
C VAL A 386 -28.58 -52.67 -13.14
N ALA A 387 -29.47 -52.34 -14.08
CA ALA A 387 -30.22 -53.32 -14.85
C ALA A 387 -29.29 -54.24 -15.66
N ALA A 388 -28.20 -53.69 -16.21
CA ALA A 388 -27.21 -54.43 -16.97
C ALA A 388 -26.11 -55.12 -16.12
N LYS A 389 -26.15 -54.99 -14.79
CA LYS A 389 -25.09 -55.46 -13.86
C LYS A 389 -23.68 -55.00 -14.25
N LYS A 390 -23.56 -53.76 -14.75
CA LYS A 390 -22.28 -53.19 -15.19
C LYS A 390 -21.67 -52.33 -14.10
N ASP A 391 -20.34 -52.39 -14.00
CA ASP A 391 -19.56 -51.44 -13.21
C ASP A 391 -19.79 -50.01 -13.71
N ILE A 392 -19.82 -49.07 -12.77
CA ILE A 392 -19.93 -47.64 -13.07
C ILE A 392 -18.62 -46.97 -12.69
N SER A 393 -17.94 -46.36 -13.66
CA SER A 393 -16.87 -45.41 -13.37
C SER A 393 -17.46 -44.01 -13.20
N LEU A 394 -17.42 -43.47 -11.99
CA LEU A 394 -17.61 -42.04 -11.74
C LEU A 394 -16.26 -41.33 -11.84
N LEU A 395 -16.18 -40.33 -12.71
CA LEU A 395 -15.07 -39.39 -12.70
C LEU A 395 -15.56 -38.13 -12.00
N LEU A 396 -14.88 -37.79 -10.90
CA LEU A 396 -15.02 -36.52 -10.19
C LEU A 396 -13.78 -35.68 -10.54
N ASN A 397 -13.99 -34.49 -11.06
CA ASN A 397 -12.91 -33.52 -11.23
C ASN A 397 -13.11 -32.41 -10.21
N ARG A 398 -12.20 -32.28 -9.25
CA ARG A 398 -12.18 -31.16 -8.29
C ARG A 398 -10.73 -30.77 -8.07
N GLU A 399 -10.42 -29.48 -8.17
CA GLU A 399 -9.07 -28.97 -7.88
C GLU A 399 -7.98 -29.63 -8.74
N GLY A 400 -8.34 -30.08 -9.95
CA GLY A 400 -7.44 -30.81 -10.87
C GLY A 400 -7.23 -32.28 -10.57
N SER A 401 -7.79 -32.77 -9.48
CA SER A 401 -7.75 -34.18 -9.12
C SER A 401 -8.87 -34.90 -9.89
N LYS A 402 -8.48 -35.79 -10.81
CA LYS A 402 -9.39 -36.75 -11.43
C LYS A 402 -9.53 -37.94 -10.48
N ILE A 403 -10.55 -37.93 -9.62
CA ILE A 403 -10.87 -39.07 -8.78
C ILE A 403 -11.77 -39.98 -9.60
N LYS A 404 -11.25 -41.15 -9.98
CA LYS A 404 -12.03 -42.22 -10.60
C LYS A 404 -12.53 -43.15 -9.49
N VAL A 405 -13.84 -43.15 -9.25
CA VAL A 405 -14.49 -44.08 -8.35
C VAL A 405 -15.15 -45.17 -9.18
N ASN A 406 -14.67 -46.41 -9.06
CA ASN A 406 -15.33 -47.56 -9.65
C ASN A 406 -16.35 -48.10 -8.66
N ILE A 407 -17.60 -48.10 -9.06
CA ILE A 407 -18.71 -48.52 -8.21
C ILE A 407 -19.25 -49.83 -8.77
N LYS A 408 -19.20 -50.87 -7.94
CA LYS A 408 -19.71 -52.20 -8.26
C LYS A 408 -21.11 -52.38 -7.69
N PRO A 409 -22.05 -52.98 -8.45
CA PRO A 409 -23.38 -53.23 -7.93
C PRO A 409 -23.36 -54.32 -6.86
N LEU A 410 -23.99 -54.05 -5.70
CA LEU A 410 -24.20 -55.06 -4.65
C LEU A 410 -25.23 -56.10 -5.12
N GLU A 411 -24.89 -57.39 -4.98
CA GLU A 411 -25.75 -58.50 -5.41
C GLU A 411 -27.07 -58.55 -4.60
N GLY A 412 -28.18 -58.83 -5.29
CA GLY A 412 -29.49 -59.06 -4.67
C GLY A 412 -30.33 -57.81 -4.38
N LYS A 413 -29.90 -56.61 -4.76
CA LYS A 413 -30.64 -55.34 -4.56
C LYS A 413 -31.23 -54.81 -5.87
N LYS A 414 -32.48 -54.33 -5.82
CA LYS A 414 -33.26 -53.89 -7.01
C LYS A 414 -33.26 -52.37 -7.22
N HIS A 415 -33.02 -51.57 -6.19
CA HIS A 415 -33.00 -50.11 -6.26
C HIS A 415 -31.57 -49.57 -6.22
N PHE A 416 -31.22 -48.64 -7.12
CA PHE A 416 -29.86 -48.08 -7.24
C PHE A 416 -29.29 -47.55 -5.90
N ARG A 417 -30.15 -46.95 -5.05
CA ARG A 417 -29.79 -46.44 -3.71
C ARG A 417 -29.26 -47.55 -2.81
N GLU A 418 -29.89 -48.73 -2.88
CA GLU A 418 -29.51 -49.92 -2.13
C GLU A 418 -28.32 -50.66 -2.76
N THR A 419 -28.18 -50.55 -4.09
CA THR A 419 -27.14 -51.23 -4.87
C THR A 419 -25.77 -50.56 -4.75
N PHE A 420 -25.70 -49.25 -4.51
CA PHE A 420 -24.45 -48.48 -4.57
C PHE A 420 -24.09 -47.64 -3.33
N GLY A 421 -24.98 -47.51 -2.34
CA GLY A 421 -24.61 -47.00 -0.99
C GLY A 421 -24.32 -45.49 -0.86
N PHE A 422 -24.82 -44.65 -1.77
CA PHE A 422 -24.80 -43.18 -1.65
C PHE A 422 -26.14 -42.56 -2.09
N GLU A 423 -26.44 -41.35 -1.64
CA GLU A 423 -27.65 -40.59 -2.03
C GLU A 423 -27.29 -39.35 -2.87
N LEU A 424 -28.12 -39.04 -3.88
CA LEU A 424 -28.11 -37.77 -4.60
C LEU A 424 -29.22 -36.90 -3.98
N ALA A 425 -28.85 -35.79 -3.33
CA ALA A 425 -29.81 -34.87 -2.72
C ALA A 425 -29.93 -33.58 -3.54
N ASP A 426 -31.17 -33.08 -3.67
CA ASP A 426 -31.46 -31.77 -4.25
C ASP A 426 -31.25 -30.69 -3.16
N ILE A 427 -30.70 -29.51 -3.50
CA ILE A 427 -30.22 -28.47 -2.56
C ILE A 427 -31.35 -27.88 -1.68
N LYS A 428 -32.60 -28.29 -1.88
CA LYS A 428 -33.76 -27.77 -1.15
C LYS A 428 -34.04 -28.47 0.19
N ASP A 429 -33.41 -29.60 0.50
CA ASP A 429 -33.69 -30.36 1.73
C ASP A 429 -32.50 -30.38 2.70
N THR A 430 -32.64 -29.69 3.84
CA THR A 430 -31.54 -29.34 4.77
C THR A 430 -31.23 -30.39 5.86
N LYS A 431 -31.47 -31.68 5.61
CA LYS A 431 -31.12 -32.74 6.57
C LYS A 431 -30.36 -33.88 5.90
N LEU A 432 -29.04 -33.75 5.82
CA LEU A 432 -28.15 -34.80 5.31
C LEU A 432 -28.00 -35.93 6.35
N GLY A 433 -28.27 -37.17 5.94
CA GLY A 433 -28.20 -38.39 6.76
C GLY A 433 -26.81 -39.01 6.91
N LYS A 434 -26.72 -40.22 7.50
CA LYS A 434 -25.47 -40.98 7.77
C LYS A 434 -24.82 -41.62 6.53
N VAL A 435 -25.37 -41.41 5.35
CA VAL A 435 -24.89 -41.94 4.07
C VAL A 435 -24.11 -40.83 3.34
N PRO A 436 -23.01 -41.10 2.63
CA PRO A 436 -22.35 -40.07 1.80
C PRO A 436 -23.35 -39.51 0.77
N VAL A 437 -23.54 -38.18 0.77
CA VAL A 437 -24.50 -37.49 -0.12
C VAL A 437 -23.75 -36.60 -1.12
N ILE A 438 -24.05 -36.75 -2.41
CA ILE A 438 -23.66 -35.78 -3.45
C ILE A 438 -24.72 -34.69 -3.49
N THR A 439 -24.38 -33.47 -3.09
CA THR A 439 -25.33 -32.36 -2.87
C THR A 439 -25.37 -31.35 -4.00
N GLU A 440 -24.40 -31.32 -4.91
CA GLU A 440 -24.33 -30.34 -6.00
C GLU A 440 -23.64 -30.95 -7.23
N LEU A 441 -24.22 -30.68 -8.41
CA LEU A 441 -23.81 -31.24 -9.70
C LEU A 441 -23.94 -30.17 -10.78
N GLU A 442 -22.81 -29.75 -11.33
CA GLU A 442 -22.79 -28.73 -12.38
C GLU A 442 -22.60 -29.39 -13.75
N SER A 443 -23.63 -29.25 -14.58
CA SER A 443 -23.75 -29.88 -15.91
C SER A 443 -22.80 -29.32 -16.97
N VAL A 444 -22.43 -28.06 -16.75
CA VAL A 444 -21.44 -27.22 -17.40
C VAL A 444 -21.04 -26.27 -16.28
N SER A 445 -19.75 -25.93 -16.14
CA SER A 445 -19.32 -24.96 -15.13
C SER A 445 -20.21 -23.72 -15.19
N PRO A 446 -20.75 -23.19 -14.08
CA PRO A 446 -21.41 -21.88 -14.07
C PRO A 446 -20.50 -20.82 -14.68
N ALA A 447 -19.17 -20.99 -14.54
CA ALA A 447 -18.20 -20.17 -15.22
C ALA A 447 -18.26 -20.38 -16.75
N GLU A 448 -18.20 -21.61 -17.25
CA GLU A 448 -18.26 -21.95 -18.68
C GLU A 448 -19.61 -21.57 -19.34
N ASP A 449 -20.74 -21.76 -18.66
CA ASP A 449 -22.10 -21.35 -19.10
C ASP A 449 -22.25 -19.81 -19.10
N ALA A 450 -21.58 -19.11 -18.17
CA ALA A 450 -21.49 -17.65 -18.15
C ALA A 450 -20.40 -17.08 -19.09
N GLY A 451 -19.69 -17.93 -19.85
CA GLY A 451 -18.55 -17.51 -20.68
C GLY A 451 -17.32 -17.03 -19.89
N LEU A 452 -17.33 -17.21 -18.57
CA LEU A 452 -16.22 -17.06 -17.66
C LEU A 452 -15.26 -18.25 -17.83
N MET A 453 -13.98 -18.01 -17.54
CA MET A 453 -13.05 -19.12 -17.49
C MET A 453 -13.24 -19.89 -16.17
N PRO A 454 -13.19 -21.24 -16.15
CA PRO A 454 -13.07 -21.98 -14.90
C PRO A 454 -11.91 -21.38 -14.11
N ARG A 455 -12.11 -21.09 -12.81
CA ARG A 455 -11.18 -20.30 -11.97
C ARG A 455 -9.74 -20.64 -12.31
N LYS A 456 -9.05 -19.67 -12.91
CA LYS A 456 -7.80 -19.93 -13.62
C LYS A 456 -6.65 -19.84 -12.67
N ARG A 457 -5.93 -20.95 -12.54
CA ARG A 457 -4.49 -20.84 -12.48
C ARG A 457 -4.04 -20.06 -13.71
N PHE A 458 -3.45 -18.90 -13.52
CA PHE A 458 -2.85 -18.17 -14.63
C PHE A 458 -1.44 -17.74 -14.26
N GLU A 459 -0.60 -17.69 -15.28
CA GLU A 459 0.76 -17.20 -15.14
C GLU A 459 0.75 -15.67 -15.03
N VAL A 460 1.40 -15.16 -14.00
CA VAL A 460 1.55 -13.72 -13.78
C VAL A 460 2.86 -13.28 -14.40
N GLY A 461 2.82 -12.24 -15.23
CA GLY A 461 4.02 -11.50 -15.63
C GLY A 461 4.12 -10.17 -14.91
N ILE A 462 5.31 -9.60 -14.85
CA ILE A 462 5.62 -8.34 -14.16
C ILE A 462 6.49 -7.51 -15.11
N PHE A 463 6.19 -6.22 -15.23
CA PHE A 463 6.99 -5.27 -16.01
C PHE A 463 6.93 -3.86 -15.41
N ASP A 464 7.90 -3.02 -15.78
CA ASP A 464 7.96 -1.62 -15.36
C ASP A 464 6.92 -0.75 -16.09
N PHE A 465 6.69 0.46 -15.60
CA PHE A 465 5.77 1.42 -16.21
C PHE A 465 6.21 1.76 -17.63
N PRO A 466 5.34 1.56 -18.64
CA PRO A 466 5.65 1.87 -20.03
C PRO A 466 5.98 3.34 -20.21
N VAL A 467 7.10 3.61 -20.86
CA VAL A 467 7.59 4.95 -21.17
C VAL A 467 6.93 5.42 -22.48
N PRO A 468 6.55 6.70 -22.62
CA PRO A 468 6.14 7.24 -23.91
C PRO A 468 7.23 7.01 -24.98
N GLY A 469 6.89 6.26 -26.02
CA GLY A 469 7.74 6.03 -27.20
C GLY A 469 7.57 7.12 -28.27
N PRO A 470 8.36 7.11 -29.35
CA PRO A 470 8.40 8.21 -30.33
C PRO A 470 7.05 8.55 -31.00
N ASN A 471 6.16 7.56 -31.10
CA ASN A 471 4.84 7.72 -31.75
C ASN A 471 3.71 8.06 -30.75
N ASP A 472 4.02 8.20 -29.45
CA ASP A 472 3.04 8.56 -28.45
C ASP A 472 2.57 10.03 -28.60
N LYS A 473 1.29 10.28 -28.33
CA LYS A 473 0.66 11.61 -28.39
C LYS A 473 1.47 12.70 -27.66
N TYR A 474 2.09 12.32 -26.55
CA TYR A 474 2.84 13.21 -25.66
C TYR A 474 4.36 12.99 -25.70
N ALA A 475 4.87 12.20 -26.66
CA ALA A 475 6.28 11.83 -26.73
C ALA A 475 7.24 13.03 -26.70
N LYS A 476 6.88 14.13 -27.38
CA LYS A 476 7.69 15.34 -27.48
C LYS A 476 7.92 16.08 -26.14
N TYR A 477 7.14 15.75 -25.10
CA TYR A 477 7.23 16.39 -23.79
C TYR A 477 8.00 15.57 -22.76
N ILE A 478 8.42 14.36 -23.10
CA ILE A 478 9.12 13.48 -22.18
C ILE A 478 10.48 14.09 -21.79
N ALA A 479 10.74 14.15 -20.48
CA ALA A 479 12.07 14.47 -19.95
C ALA A 479 12.99 13.25 -20.08
N GLY A 480 12.50 12.09 -19.63
CA GLY A 480 13.20 10.82 -19.71
C GLY A 480 12.60 9.78 -18.75
N PRO A 481 13.26 8.62 -18.58
CA PRO A 481 12.87 7.67 -17.54
C PRO A 481 13.03 8.28 -16.15
N VAL A 482 12.26 7.77 -15.19
CA VAL A 482 12.28 8.25 -13.81
C VAL A 482 13.23 7.39 -12.99
N ALA A 483 14.22 8.01 -12.36
CA ALA A 483 15.04 7.37 -11.36
C ALA A 483 14.18 7.01 -10.14
N GLU A 484 14.23 5.75 -9.75
CA GLU A 484 13.59 5.26 -8.54
C GLU A 484 14.45 5.60 -7.34
N VAL A 485 13.82 6.19 -6.32
CA VAL A 485 14.44 6.32 -5.00
C VAL A 485 14.02 5.08 -4.22
N SER A 486 14.92 4.12 -4.10
CA SER A 486 14.69 2.98 -3.22
C SER A 486 14.86 3.44 -1.78
N ARG A 487 13.78 3.87 -1.13
CA ARG A 487 13.86 4.10 0.31
C ARG A 487 14.09 2.75 0.99
N THR A 488 15.16 2.64 1.78
CA THR A 488 15.35 1.44 2.58
C THR A 488 14.21 1.31 3.59
N GLY A 489 13.41 0.25 3.47
CA GLY A 489 12.30 -0.04 4.36
C GLY A 489 12.71 -0.88 5.56
N CYS A 490 11.77 -1.09 6.49
CA CYS A 490 12.03 -1.73 7.78
C CYS A 490 13.24 -1.12 8.51
N ALA A 491 13.22 0.20 8.62
CA ALA A 491 14.33 0.96 9.13
C ALA A 491 14.27 1.08 10.64
N TYR A 492 15.29 0.59 11.33
CA TYR A 492 15.33 0.59 12.79
C TYR A 492 16.17 1.74 13.32
N GLY A 493 15.60 2.48 14.26
CA GLY A 493 16.32 3.49 15.05
C GLY A 493 16.54 3.01 16.48
N ILE A 494 17.57 3.55 17.11
CA ILE A 494 17.98 3.19 18.48
C ILE A 494 17.49 4.25 19.43
N THR A 495 16.81 3.85 20.51
CA THR A 495 16.32 4.82 21.50
C THR A 495 17.47 5.31 22.38
N LYS A 496 17.45 6.60 22.77
CA LYS A 496 18.42 7.18 23.71
C LYS A 496 18.35 6.51 25.09
N PHE A 497 17.20 5.91 25.42
CA PHE A 497 16.94 5.21 26.68
C PHE A 497 17.60 3.83 26.76
N SER A 498 17.96 3.23 25.62
CA SER A 498 18.65 1.94 25.61
C SER A 498 19.96 2.02 26.41
N LYS A 499 20.20 1.02 27.27
CA LYS A 499 21.49 0.85 27.98
C LYS A 499 22.51 0.09 27.15
N HIS A 500 22.12 -0.42 25.98
CA HIS A 500 22.86 -1.40 25.19
C HIS A 500 22.98 -0.92 23.73
N LYS A 501 23.33 0.36 23.56
CA LYS A 501 23.39 1.02 22.25
C LYS A 501 24.41 0.36 21.34
N GLU A 502 25.58 -0.01 21.86
CA GLU A 502 26.61 -0.67 21.08
C GLU A 502 26.13 -2.04 20.58
N THR A 503 25.46 -2.82 21.44
CA THR A 503 24.89 -4.12 21.06
C THR A 503 23.77 -3.97 20.02
N ALA A 504 22.94 -2.92 20.12
CA ALA A 504 21.92 -2.63 19.13
C ALA A 504 22.52 -2.24 17.77
N ILE A 505 23.58 -1.42 17.74
CA ILE A 505 24.33 -1.08 16.51
C ILE A 505 24.95 -2.34 15.91
N ASP A 506 25.62 -3.14 16.72
CA ASP A 506 26.29 -4.37 16.29
C ASP A 506 25.30 -5.38 15.68
N PHE A 507 24.09 -5.52 16.25
CA PHE A 507 23.04 -6.33 15.64
C PHE A 507 22.57 -5.80 14.27
N LEU A 508 22.41 -4.47 14.12
CA LEU A 508 22.07 -3.88 12.83
C LEU A 508 23.19 -4.08 11.80
N GLN A 509 24.45 -3.95 12.21
CA GLN A 509 25.62 -4.23 11.38
C GLN A 509 25.67 -5.70 10.94
N PHE A 510 25.38 -6.63 11.85
CA PHE A 510 25.27 -8.06 11.55
C PHE A 510 24.18 -8.35 10.51
N CYS A 511 22.98 -7.79 10.68
CA CYS A 511 21.86 -7.99 9.76
C CYS A 511 22.07 -7.39 8.37
N THR A 512 23.04 -6.48 8.22
CA THR A 512 23.27 -5.69 6.99
C THR A 512 24.60 -6.02 6.31
N THR A 513 25.08 -7.26 6.44
CA THR A 513 26.05 -7.84 5.50
C THR A 513 25.34 -8.33 4.23
N PRO A 514 26.04 -8.47 3.08
CA PRO A 514 25.43 -9.03 1.87
C PRO A 514 24.73 -10.38 2.11
N GLU A 515 25.37 -11.28 2.87
CA GLU A 515 24.88 -12.64 3.10
C GLU A 515 23.67 -12.67 4.03
N ASN A 516 23.72 -11.94 5.16
CA ASN A 516 22.63 -11.91 6.11
C ASN A 516 21.44 -11.11 5.59
N ASN A 517 21.70 -9.99 4.89
CA ASN A 517 20.65 -9.20 4.28
C ASN A 517 19.96 -9.97 3.14
N GLN A 518 20.72 -10.71 2.33
CA GLN A 518 20.16 -11.64 1.35
C GLN A 518 19.28 -12.68 2.04
N LYS A 519 19.79 -13.38 3.06
CA LYS A 519 19.03 -14.42 3.77
C LYS A 519 17.74 -13.90 4.39
N PHE A 520 17.79 -12.73 5.04
CA PHE A 520 16.60 -12.08 5.59
C PHE A 520 15.56 -11.85 4.49
N ASN A 521 15.97 -11.23 3.39
CA ASN A 521 15.07 -10.87 2.29
C ASN A 521 14.60 -12.07 1.46
N GLU A 522 15.35 -13.18 1.42
CA GLU A 522 14.90 -14.45 0.83
C GLU A 522 13.73 -15.07 1.60
N ILE A 523 13.74 -14.98 2.95
CA ILE A 523 12.66 -15.52 3.79
C ILE A 523 11.40 -14.66 3.69
N VAL A 524 11.54 -13.33 3.74
CA VAL A 524 10.40 -12.40 3.61
C VAL A 524 9.93 -12.28 2.16
N GLU A 525 10.79 -12.63 1.20
CA GLU A 525 10.62 -12.39 -0.23
C GLU A 525 10.49 -10.89 -0.54
N TRP A 526 11.50 -10.13 -0.11
CA TRP A 526 11.67 -8.72 -0.41
C TRP A 526 12.97 -8.47 -1.17
N ILE A 527 13.19 -7.22 -1.59
CA ILE A 527 14.41 -6.83 -2.30
C ILE A 527 15.46 -6.46 -1.24
N PRO A 528 16.66 -7.06 -1.25
CA PRO A 528 17.73 -6.72 -0.32
C PRO A 528 18.16 -5.25 -0.42
N ALA A 529 18.49 -4.58 0.69
CA ALA A 529 18.96 -3.18 0.70
C ALA A 529 20.48 -3.01 0.53
N VAL A 530 21.23 -4.08 0.78
CA VAL A 530 22.71 -4.07 0.80
C VAL A 530 23.26 -4.43 -0.58
N LYS A 531 24.30 -3.72 -1.03
CA LYS A 531 25.03 -4.01 -2.26
C LYS A 531 25.54 -5.46 -2.25
N TYR A 532 25.51 -6.11 -3.41
CA TYR A 532 25.94 -7.50 -3.62
C TYR A 532 25.06 -8.59 -3.00
N ALA A 533 24.06 -8.25 -2.18
CA ALA A 533 23.02 -9.20 -1.80
C ALA A 533 22.17 -9.54 -3.04
N LYS A 534 21.88 -10.83 -3.25
CA LYS A 534 21.13 -11.27 -4.44
C LYS A 534 19.63 -11.23 -4.21
N THR A 535 18.92 -10.62 -5.14
CA THR A 535 17.45 -10.67 -5.21
C THR A 535 16.99 -12.04 -5.71
N ILE A 536 15.93 -12.60 -5.13
CA ILE A 536 15.30 -13.83 -5.66
C ILE A 536 14.77 -13.60 -7.09
N GLU A 537 14.79 -14.64 -7.93
CA GLU A 537 14.47 -14.54 -9.36
C GLU A 537 13.13 -13.83 -9.63
N MET A 538 12.11 -14.17 -8.85
CA MET A 538 10.75 -13.63 -8.96
C MET A 538 10.71 -12.10 -8.78
N LEU A 539 11.64 -11.53 -8.01
CA LEU A 539 11.68 -10.11 -7.69
C LEU A 539 12.68 -9.32 -8.55
N LYS A 540 13.46 -9.96 -9.42
CA LYS A 540 14.34 -9.24 -10.35
C LYS A 540 13.62 -8.15 -11.17
N PRO A 541 12.38 -8.33 -11.65
CA PRO A 541 11.65 -7.26 -12.33
C PRO A 541 11.45 -6.01 -11.48
N PHE A 542 11.52 -6.13 -10.15
CA PHE A 542 11.36 -5.05 -9.19
C PHE A 542 12.69 -4.39 -8.79
N GLU A 543 13.84 -4.84 -9.29
CA GLU A 543 15.10 -4.17 -8.97
C GLU A 543 15.02 -2.68 -9.33
N PRO A 544 15.32 -1.77 -8.39
CA PRO A 544 15.09 -0.35 -8.62
C PRO A 544 15.94 0.19 -9.77
N ASN A 545 15.32 1.00 -10.63
CA ASN A 545 16.04 1.68 -11.69
C ASN A 545 16.52 3.06 -11.21
N PHE A 546 17.79 3.16 -10.81
CA PHE A 546 18.39 4.42 -10.37
C PHE A 546 18.79 5.37 -11.51
N LYS A 547 18.60 4.99 -12.78
CA LYS A 547 18.96 5.81 -13.93
C LYS A 547 17.75 6.60 -14.42
N GLY A 548 17.85 7.93 -14.41
CA GLY A 548 16.81 8.80 -14.94
C GLY A 548 16.70 10.12 -14.18
N TYR A 549 15.59 10.80 -14.38
CA TYR A 549 15.25 12.04 -13.69
C TYR A 549 14.54 11.77 -12.36
N PHE A 550 14.67 12.69 -11.42
CA PHE A 550 13.91 12.69 -10.18
C PHE A 550 13.06 13.96 -10.07
N GLY A 551 12.06 13.94 -9.19
CA GLY A 551 11.13 15.06 -9.02
C GLY A 551 9.93 14.99 -9.96
N SER A 552 8.86 15.68 -9.56
CA SER A 552 7.62 15.77 -10.33
C SER A 552 6.91 17.07 -9.97
N LEU A 553 6.47 17.83 -10.96
CA LEU A 553 5.64 19.00 -10.73
C LEU A 553 4.23 18.61 -10.30
N ASN A 554 3.63 19.48 -9.49
CA ASN A 554 2.21 19.47 -9.12
C ASN A 554 1.70 20.92 -9.13
N PHE A 555 0.38 21.11 -9.13
CA PHE A 555 -0.20 22.47 -9.12
C PHE A 555 -0.32 23.10 -7.72
N SER A 556 -0.10 22.34 -6.66
CA SER A 556 -0.36 22.75 -5.28
C SER A 556 0.84 22.49 -4.37
N PHE A 557 0.82 23.12 -3.19
CA PHE A 557 1.81 22.84 -2.16
C PHE A 557 1.62 21.40 -1.70
N GLY A 558 2.70 20.64 -1.49
CA GLY A 558 2.60 19.26 -1.02
C GLY A 558 2.06 19.15 0.41
N GLY A 559 1.77 17.92 0.86
CA GLY A 559 1.44 17.64 2.26
C GLY A 559 -0.01 17.97 2.65
N LYS A 560 -0.23 18.37 3.91
CA LYS A 560 -1.55 18.66 4.48
C LYS A 560 -1.92 20.15 4.34
N THR A 561 -1.80 20.67 3.13
CA THR A 561 -2.05 22.08 2.79
C THR A 561 -3.45 22.26 2.19
N ARG A 562 -3.95 23.49 2.19
CA ARG A 562 -5.25 23.83 1.64
C ARG A 562 -5.25 23.68 0.12
N SER A 563 -4.18 24.10 -0.56
CA SER A 563 -4.02 23.91 -2.00
C SER A 563 -3.96 22.43 -2.40
N ALA A 564 -3.29 21.55 -1.63
CA ALA A 564 -3.30 20.10 -1.90
C ALA A 564 -4.71 19.52 -1.82
N MET A 565 -5.46 19.91 -0.79
CA MET A 565 -6.84 19.46 -0.60
C MET A 565 -7.73 19.86 -1.76
N ILE A 566 -7.65 21.12 -2.19
CA ILE A 566 -8.49 21.65 -3.28
C ILE A 566 -8.10 21.05 -4.62
N GLU A 567 -6.80 20.90 -4.91
CA GLU A 567 -6.34 20.19 -6.09
C GLU A 567 -6.90 18.77 -6.13
N SER A 568 -6.85 18.04 -5.01
CA SER A 568 -7.39 16.69 -4.94
C SER A 568 -8.91 16.65 -5.16
N GLN A 569 -9.67 17.59 -4.57
CA GLN A 569 -11.12 17.68 -4.73
C GLN A 569 -11.54 17.94 -6.19
N VAL A 570 -10.74 18.71 -6.93
CA VAL A 570 -11.00 19.02 -8.35
C VAL A 570 -10.46 17.91 -9.27
N TYR A 571 -9.39 17.22 -8.85
CA TYR A 571 -8.79 16.11 -9.60
C TYR A 571 -9.70 14.88 -9.66
N TRP A 572 -10.44 14.54 -8.59
CA TRP A 572 -11.30 13.35 -8.58
C TRP A 572 -12.44 13.39 -9.64
N PRO A 573 -13.24 14.46 -9.75
CA PRO A 573 -14.22 14.58 -10.83
C PRO A 573 -13.60 14.56 -12.24
N TYR A 574 -12.38 15.11 -12.39
CA TYR A 574 -11.69 15.07 -13.69
C TYR A 574 -11.26 13.66 -14.04
N ILE A 575 -10.59 12.95 -13.11
CA ILE A 575 -10.07 11.62 -13.37
C ILE A 575 -11.18 10.57 -13.51
N SER A 576 -12.34 10.77 -12.88
CA SER A 576 -13.53 9.94 -13.11
C SER A 576 -14.19 10.24 -14.46
N GLY A 577 -14.12 11.49 -14.92
CA GLY A 577 -14.68 11.94 -16.18
C GLY A 577 -15.97 12.71 -16.09
N GLU A 578 -16.33 13.15 -14.90
CA GLU A 578 -17.45 14.05 -14.65
C GLU A 578 -17.17 15.45 -15.21
N ILE A 579 -15.90 15.87 -15.28
CA ILE A 579 -15.47 17.12 -15.92
C ILE A 579 -14.34 16.85 -16.93
N ASP A 580 -14.25 17.71 -17.95
CA ASP A 580 -13.14 17.69 -18.91
C ASP A 580 -11.92 18.48 -18.40
N TYR A 581 -10.82 18.45 -19.16
CA TYR A 581 -9.58 19.12 -18.76
C TYR A 581 -9.72 20.65 -18.71
N LYS A 582 -10.57 21.24 -19.56
CA LYS A 582 -10.80 22.69 -19.58
C LYS A 582 -11.52 23.14 -18.33
N GLU A 583 -12.56 22.43 -17.92
CA GLU A 583 -13.29 22.70 -16.69
C GLU A 583 -12.43 22.38 -15.45
N TYR A 584 -11.58 21.34 -15.50
CA TYR A 584 -10.57 21.06 -14.48
C TYR A 584 -9.64 22.26 -14.27
N LEU A 585 -8.99 22.75 -15.33
CA LEU A 585 -8.10 23.91 -15.25
C LEU A 585 -8.83 25.18 -14.82
N LYS A 586 -10.06 25.40 -15.29
CA LYS A 586 -10.87 26.56 -14.89
C LYS A 586 -11.14 26.55 -13.38
N LYS A 587 -11.49 25.40 -12.79
CA LYS A 587 -11.71 25.25 -11.35
C LYS A 587 -10.42 25.46 -10.56
N LEU A 588 -9.28 24.97 -11.06
CA LEU A 588 -7.98 25.23 -10.44
C LEU A 588 -7.62 26.71 -10.50
N LYS A 589 -7.73 27.36 -11.66
CA LYS A 589 -7.46 28.78 -11.88
C LYS A 589 -8.28 29.68 -10.94
N SER A 590 -9.52 29.31 -10.64
CA SER A 590 -10.40 30.12 -9.77
C SER A 590 -10.16 29.93 -8.27
N SER A 591 -9.59 28.80 -7.85
CA SER A 591 -9.46 28.43 -6.43
C SER A 591 -8.02 28.47 -5.91
N LEU A 592 -7.07 27.90 -6.66
CA LEU A 592 -5.70 27.73 -6.20
C LEU A 592 -4.97 29.03 -5.82
N PRO A 593 -5.13 30.19 -6.52
CA PRO A 593 -4.48 31.42 -6.08
C PRO A 593 -4.84 31.81 -4.64
N GLN A 594 -6.11 31.63 -4.27
CA GLN A 594 -6.59 31.90 -2.91
C GLN A 594 -6.01 30.89 -1.91
N ASP A 595 -6.06 29.60 -2.23
CA ASP A 595 -5.63 28.55 -1.31
C ASP A 595 -4.11 28.55 -1.10
N MET A 596 -3.34 28.83 -2.14
CA MET A 596 -1.89 29.03 -2.04
C MET A 596 -1.55 30.29 -1.24
N ALA A 597 -2.37 31.35 -1.30
CA ALA A 597 -2.19 32.53 -0.43
C ALA A 597 -2.41 32.18 1.06
N TYR A 598 -3.38 31.33 1.37
CA TYR A 598 -3.56 30.81 2.74
C TYR A 598 -2.38 29.95 3.18
N ASP A 599 -1.92 29.03 2.33
CA ASP A 599 -0.78 28.16 2.66
C ASP A 599 0.50 28.99 2.84
N PHE A 600 0.73 29.99 1.99
CA PHE A 600 1.87 30.90 2.12
C PHE A 600 1.79 31.73 3.41
N ASP A 601 0.61 32.28 3.77
CA ASP A 601 0.44 32.94 5.06
C ASP A 601 0.75 31.99 6.23
N ALA A 602 0.26 30.75 6.17
CA ALA A 602 0.53 29.75 7.20
C ALA A 602 2.03 29.45 7.36
N ILE A 603 2.79 29.39 6.26
CA ILE A 603 4.25 29.23 6.30
C ILE A 603 4.89 30.43 7.00
N LEU A 604 4.51 31.66 6.64
CA LEU A 604 5.05 32.87 7.27
C LEU A 604 4.75 32.92 8.77
N VAL A 605 3.57 32.47 9.18
CA VAL A 605 3.14 32.40 10.59
C VAL A 605 3.94 31.37 11.33
N SER A 606 4.05 30.16 10.79
CA SER A 606 4.80 29.08 11.41
C SER A 606 6.25 29.46 11.60
N ALA A 607 6.87 30.12 10.62
CA ALA A 607 8.23 30.61 10.74
C ALA A 607 8.36 31.73 11.79
N SER A 608 7.35 32.62 11.89
CA SER A 608 7.29 33.63 12.95
C SER A 608 7.14 33.00 14.34
N ASP A 609 6.37 31.93 14.49
CA ASP A 609 6.16 31.25 15.77
C ASP A 609 7.32 30.33 16.18
N ALA A 610 8.17 29.93 15.23
CA ALA A 610 9.39 29.15 15.48
C ALA A 610 10.54 29.98 16.09
N LEU A 611 10.39 31.30 16.27
CA LEU A 611 11.39 32.14 16.90
C LEU A 611 11.60 31.77 18.39
N PRO A 612 12.85 31.49 18.82
CA PRO A 612 13.16 31.20 20.22
C PRO A 612 12.64 32.28 21.17
N ASP A 613 12.18 31.89 22.36
CA ASP A 613 11.75 32.77 23.46
C ASP A 613 10.54 33.69 23.17
N LYS A 614 9.86 33.55 22.03
CA LYS A 614 8.65 34.34 21.71
C LYS A 614 7.53 34.17 22.73
N GLN A 615 7.34 32.94 23.22
CA GLN A 615 6.37 32.66 24.29
C GLN A 615 6.80 33.30 25.61
N LEU A 616 8.10 33.30 25.93
CA LEU A 616 8.63 33.94 27.12
C LEU A 616 8.44 35.47 27.05
N GLN A 617 8.69 36.09 25.89
CA GLN A 617 8.45 37.52 25.68
C GLN A 617 6.96 37.88 25.80
N ARG A 618 6.07 37.11 25.18
CA ARG A 618 4.62 37.27 25.32
C ARG A 618 4.19 37.17 26.78
N SER A 619 4.69 36.17 27.51
CA SER A 619 4.42 36.01 28.94
C SER A 619 4.94 37.20 29.76
N ILE A 620 6.12 37.75 29.44
CA ILE A 620 6.67 38.94 30.10
C ILE A 620 5.79 40.17 29.84
N TYR A 621 5.38 40.42 28.60
CA TYR A 621 4.53 41.57 28.28
C TYR A 621 3.11 41.41 28.83
N LEU A 622 2.57 40.20 28.83
CA LEU A 622 1.27 39.89 29.43
C LEU A 622 1.32 40.10 30.95
N ALA A 623 2.37 39.62 31.62
CA ALA A 623 2.57 39.84 33.04
C ALA A 623 2.68 41.34 33.35
N LYS A 624 3.48 42.10 32.60
CA LYS A 624 3.58 43.56 32.79
C LYS A 624 2.26 44.28 32.50
N TYR A 625 1.49 43.84 31.52
CA TYR A 625 0.17 44.40 31.23
C TYR A 625 -0.86 44.10 32.33
N ILE A 626 -0.82 42.91 32.94
CA ILE A 626 -1.76 42.53 34.01
C ILE A 626 -1.36 43.16 35.36
N PHE A 627 -0.06 43.25 35.63
CA PHE A 627 0.45 43.55 36.98
C PHE A 627 1.10 44.94 37.15
N SER A 628 1.31 45.74 36.09
CA SER A 628 1.87 47.08 36.26
C SER A 628 0.87 48.04 36.92
N LYS A 629 1.39 48.91 37.79
CA LYS A 629 0.59 49.89 38.56
C LYS A 629 0.65 51.31 37.97
N ASP A 630 1.47 51.55 36.96
CA ASP A 630 1.62 52.83 36.29
C ASP A 630 1.01 52.84 34.89
N ASN A 631 0.41 53.97 34.51
CA ASN A 631 -0.26 54.10 33.21
C ASN A 631 0.72 54.02 32.03
N ALA A 632 1.95 54.50 32.20
CA ALA A 632 3.00 54.46 31.17
C ALA A 632 3.46 53.01 30.90
N GLY A 633 3.67 52.20 31.94
CA GLY A 633 4.03 50.80 31.80
C GLY A 633 2.89 49.93 31.28
N LEU A 634 1.64 50.27 31.59
CA LEU A 634 0.43 49.63 31.02
C LEU A 634 0.28 49.90 29.52
N GLU A 635 0.39 51.16 29.08
CA GLU A 635 0.36 51.56 27.66
C GLU A 635 1.50 50.90 26.87
N GLU A 636 2.73 50.96 27.41
CA GLU A 636 3.88 50.35 26.76
C GLU A 636 3.76 48.82 26.69
N SER A 637 3.28 48.18 27.75
CA SER A 637 3.07 46.72 27.78
C SER A 637 1.90 46.30 26.90
N ARG A 638 0.82 47.08 26.81
CA ARG A 638 -0.27 46.83 25.86
C ARG A 638 0.24 46.91 24.43
N ARG A 639 1.00 47.96 24.11
CA ARG A 639 1.61 48.16 22.79
C ARG A 639 2.60 47.03 22.48
N LYS A 640 3.47 46.65 23.42
CA LYS A 640 4.46 45.57 23.24
C LYS A 640 3.86 44.18 23.27
N LEU A 641 2.78 43.95 24.01
CA LEU A 641 2.04 42.69 24.02
C LEU A 641 1.34 42.52 22.68
N LYS A 642 0.57 43.51 22.21
CA LYS A 642 -0.03 43.52 20.87
C LYS A 642 1.07 43.38 19.80
N ALA A 643 2.13 44.17 19.91
CA ALA A 643 3.29 44.01 19.05
C ALA A 643 3.94 42.62 19.18
N SER A 644 3.94 41.91 20.31
CA SER A 644 4.52 40.54 20.38
C SER A 644 3.66 39.46 19.69
N TRP A 645 2.40 39.78 19.41
CA TRP A 645 1.52 39.02 18.52
C TRP A 645 1.70 39.48 17.07
N ASP A 646 1.82 40.79 16.87
CA ASP A 646 2.04 41.47 15.58
C ASP A 646 3.52 41.59 15.20
N VAL A 647 4.43 40.94 15.92
CA VAL A 647 5.86 40.87 15.64
C VAL A 647 5.93 39.63 14.74
N ILE A 648 5.84 39.69 13.41
CA ILE A 648 6.10 40.76 12.43
C ILE A 648 7.09 41.81 12.94
N ILE A 649 8.18 41.35 13.60
CA ILE A 649 9.44 42.04 13.29
C ILE A 649 9.46 41.96 11.77
N ASP A 650 9.55 43.12 11.13
CA ASP A 650 10.04 43.33 9.80
C ASP A 650 10.40 42.01 9.12
N TYR A 651 9.85 41.77 7.94
CA TYR A 651 10.11 40.64 7.06
C TYR A 651 11.58 40.09 7.05
N SER A 652 12.57 40.76 7.65
CA SER A 652 13.94 40.35 7.98
C SER A 652 14.15 39.07 8.82
N PHE A 653 13.19 38.53 9.59
CA PHE A 653 13.48 37.35 10.44
C PHE A 653 12.88 36.01 9.98
N VAL A 654 11.96 35.98 9.01
CA VAL A 654 11.49 34.74 8.37
C VAL A 654 12.40 34.46 7.17
N GLN A 655 13.66 34.12 7.46
CA GLN A 655 14.77 33.90 6.53
C GLN A 655 14.95 35.04 5.49
N PRO A 656 16.05 35.82 5.56
CA PRO A 656 16.42 36.77 4.50
C PRO A 656 16.26 36.21 3.07
N ALA A 657 16.45 34.90 2.88
CA ALA A 657 16.19 34.19 1.63
C ALA A 657 14.71 34.20 1.19
N THR A 658 13.74 33.84 2.04
CA THR A 658 12.31 33.86 1.64
C THR A 658 11.84 35.31 1.42
N LYS A 659 12.28 36.27 2.25
CA LYS A 659 12.01 37.70 2.00
C LYS A 659 12.59 38.15 0.65
N ALA A 660 13.87 37.88 0.40
CA ALA A 660 14.54 38.27 -0.84
C ALA A 660 13.91 37.62 -2.07
N MET A 661 13.52 36.34 -1.96
CA MET A 661 12.88 35.57 -3.01
C MET A 661 11.55 36.18 -3.44
N PHE A 662 10.73 36.66 -2.51
CA PHE A 662 9.39 37.19 -2.81
C PHE A 662 9.30 38.72 -2.89
N ALA A 663 10.30 39.47 -2.42
CA ALA A 663 10.29 40.95 -2.39
C ALA A 663 9.96 41.62 -3.74
N PRO A 664 10.51 41.17 -4.89
CA PRO A 664 10.17 41.78 -6.19
C PRO A 664 8.69 41.68 -6.56
N PHE A 665 7.98 40.66 -6.08
CA PHE A 665 6.58 40.41 -6.42
C PHE A 665 5.62 41.23 -5.58
N PHE A 666 5.99 41.54 -4.33
CA PHE A 666 5.27 42.53 -3.53
C PHE A 666 5.38 43.93 -4.14
N ALA A 667 6.46 44.23 -4.87
CA ALA A 667 6.62 45.49 -5.58
C ALA A 667 5.86 45.52 -6.92
N ASN A 668 5.59 44.36 -7.53
CA ASN A 668 4.84 44.24 -8.78
C ASN A 668 3.84 43.07 -8.73
N PRO A 669 2.70 43.22 -8.01
CA PRO A 669 1.77 42.13 -7.76
C PRO A 669 0.97 41.70 -9.01
N ASP A 670 0.92 42.52 -10.06
CA ASP A 670 0.07 42.31 -11.24
C ASP A 670 0.82 41.68 -12.43
N LYS A 671 1.98 41.03 -12.19
CA LYS A 671 2.82 40.44 -13.25
C LYS A 671 2.09 39.37 -14.09
N THR A 672 1.22 38.58 -13.46
CA THR A 672 0.40 37.55 -14.12
C THR A 672 -1.02 37.56 -13.56
N GLU A 673 -1.99 36.97 -14.26
CA GLU A 673 -3.37 36.82 -13.75
C GLU A 673 -3.38 36.04 -12.42
N PHE A 674 -2.54 35.00 -12.31
CA PHE A 674 -2.34 34.27 -11.06
C PHE A 674 -1.79 35.18 -9.96
N SER A 675 -0.72 35.93 -10.24
CA SER A 675 -0.08 36.81 -9.27
C SER A 675 -1.06 37.85 -8.72
N LYS A 676 -1.84 38.49 -9.62
CA LYS A 676 -2.88 39.44 -9.22
C LYS A 676 -3.89 38.81 -8.26
N SER A 677 -4.46 37.68 -8.65
CA SER A 677 -5.46 36.96 -7.83
C SER A 677 -4.87 36.50 -6.49
N PHE A 678 -3.63 36.00 -6.49
CA PHE A 678 -2.90 35.58 -5.30
C PHE A 678 -2.73 36.75 -4.32
N PHE A 679 -2.21 37.89 -4.75
CA PHE A 679 -1.94 39.03 -3.88
C PHE A 679 -3.21 39.72 -3.38
N GLU A 680 -4.29 39.79 -4.19
CA GLU A 680 -5.61 40.24 -3.73
C GLU A 680 -6.13 39.39 -2.57
N ASN A 681 -6.02 38.06 -2.70
CA ASN A 681 -6.42 37.12 -1.63
C ASN A 681 -5.48 37.20 -0.42
N PHE A 682 -4.17 37.26 -0.64
CA PHE A 682 -3.17 37.36 0.43
C PHE A 682 -3.40 38.62 1.29
N LYS A 683 -3.65 39.77 0.65
CA LYS A 683 -4.00 41.03 1.34
C LYS A 683 -5.27 40.87 2.18
N ARG A 684 -6.32 40.26 1.62
CA ARG A 684 -7.58 40.00 2.33
C ARG A 684 -7.40 39.10 3.56
N ILE A 685 -6.52 38.10 3.47
CA ILE A 685 -6.20 37.19 4.58
C ILE A 685 -5.51 37.95 5.71
N LYS A 686 -4.52 38.80 5.39
CA LYS A 686 -3.85 39.66 6.37
C LYS A 686 -4.81 40.62 7.06
N THR A 687 -5.63 41.34 6.30
CA THR A 687 -6.60 42.32 6.86
C THR A 687 -7.68 41.67 7.75
N ARG A 688 -7.99 40.38 7.59
CA ARG A 688 -8.92 39.68 8.50
C ARG A 688 -8.30 39.29 9.83
N ARG A 689 -6.97 39.29 9.90
CA ARG A 689 -6.19 38.88 11.06
C ARG A 689 -5.74 40.07 11.90
N ASP A 690 -5.34 41.16 11.23
CA ASP A 690 -5.06 42.47 11.82
C ASP A 690 -6.32 43.08 12.46
#